data_AF-A0A098BYI7-F1
#
_entry.id   AF-A0A098BYI7-F1
#
_cell.length_a   1.000
_cell.length_b   1.000
_cell.length_c   1.000
_cell.angle_alpha   90.00
_cell.angle_beta   90.00
_cell.angle_gamma   90.00
#
_symmetry.space_group_name_H-M   'P 1'
#
loop_
_entity.id
_entity.type
_entity.pdbx_description
1 polymer ?
#
loop_
_entity_poly.entity_id
_entity_poly.type
_entity_poly.pdbx_seq_one_letter_code
_entity_poly.pdbx_strand_id
1 'polypeptide(L)'
;MLREDLKFITIDYLRETNQLSVRSANCCLYEGLDNLYKIITFFEENGSFTKNKIKNAGYKTSIELDELCLKILPKIEKEKQHVYVEIREVKSIIKELSEPEREVLISIANLIDKFELEIKERAHIISYNNNDIFNFAVNYCIGNGNFPMFGILGMFLNLDNDRDIRMSIEILPVFQDCISNKLNEVAEKYNLSRERARQICNVDFCNIFDITSDVVEHKKGGRFFKYYELLQSRSNWDYVLDILSGIDIVTHETHVFRRNLQKEQNNLSFEFAAQIIAYIFRDVFIIYGSRFNCNKKAQEWKYTFLIRKIYTDYFDFEKMRDEFENILCDNDIEFFLDIEKYISNSQCWINFDYNKINRIVDITKTILLHEFGLYSDEINGQIKIPAVRERKTIDVVYDILKQNGKPMHLKDIFLEFKKLLPEHKYTIDNNPERLRPSLYKHNGITTVNRKSLYSLKEWNHTPRGTIRNKIVEFLEYKDTPQTVECITDYVNLYFKTNEKNVYSSMCSGKYFIQFNGNLFGLKNKHYSSDFKKIEKRGNEKKSFEQRLRDIEIFIVKNKHFPFSVSENNYEISLYRWWVKIEKRRKKLTPEQQMGVDRIKRVYADFNISKEEFDWQLKYDKLKTFLIVNRRKPTANGTENDLYRWFHRIKRDFIDDKLSEDQRRKYIELVKLI
;
A
#
# COMPACT_ATOMS: atom_id res chain seq x y z
N MET A 1 37.49 -2.39 -44.07
CA MET A 1 38.70 -2.05 -43.32
C MET A 1 39.48 -0.93 -43.98
N LEU A 2 39.00 0.29 -43.72
CA LEU A 2 39.74 1.50 -44.04
C LEU A 2 41.05 1.50 -43.25
N ARG A 3 42.10 2.12 -43.81
CA ARG A 3 43.43 2.14 -43.18
C ARG A 3 43.40 2.78 -41.79
N GLU A 4 42.46 3.69 -41.53
CA GLU A 4 42.28 4.33 -40.23
C GLU A 4 41.71 3.38 -39.17
N ASP A 5 40.88 2.40 -39.58
CA ASP A 5 40.28 1.41 -38.67
C ASP A 5 41.35 0.51 -38.02
N LEU A 6 42.49 0.33 -38.70
CA LEU A 6 43.63 -0.45 -38.22
C LEU A 6 44.24 0.11 -36.92
N LYS A 7 44.01 1.40 -36.61
CA LYS A 7 44.47 2.02 -35.36
C LYS A 7 43.74 1.48 -34.15
N PHE A 8 42.50 0.99 -34.33
CA PHE A 8 41.69 0.42 -33.26
C PHE A 8 41.98 -1.07 -33.01
N ILE A 9 42.73 -1.72 -33.91
CA ILE A 9 43.16 -3.11 -33.75
C ILE A 9 44.48 -3.13 -32.98
N THR A 10 44.39 -3.28 -31.66
CA THR A 10 45.55 -3.27 -30.75
C THR A 10 46.37 -4.57 -30.84
N ILE A 11 47.63 -4.52 -30.43
CA ILE A 11 48.46 -5.73 -30.32
C ILE A 11 47.85 -6.75 -29.36
N ASP A 12 47.27 -6.30 -28.24
CA ASP A 12 46.62 -7.20 -27.29
C ASP A 12 45.45 -7.95 -27.95
N TYR A 13 44.63 -7.25 -28.76
CA TYR A 13 43.57 -7.88 -29.54
C TYR A 13 44.12 -8.92 -30.54
N LEU A 14 45.20 -8.60 -31.26
CA LEU A 14 45.84 -9.54 -32.19
C LEU A 14 46.40 -10.78 -31.47
N ARG A 15 46.89 -10.61 -30.23
CA ARG A 15 47.36 -11.71 -29.38
C ARG A 15 46.19 -12.58 -28.91
N GLU A 16 45.14 -11.97 -28.39
CA GLU A 16 43.96 -12.67 -27.85
C GLU A 16 43.19 -13.44 -28.94
N THR A 17 43.21 -12.94 -30.16
CA THR A 17 42.58 -13.58 -31.33
C THR A 17 43.49 -14.54 -32.10
N ASN A 18 44.65 -14.88 -31.54
CA ASN A 18 45.66 -15.76 -32.14
C ASN A 18 46.11 -15.31 -33.56
N GLN A 19 46.03 -14.02 -33.87
CA GLN A 19 46.62 -13.47 -35.09
C GLN A 19 48.12 -13.18 -34.93
N LEU A 20 48.60 -13.06 -33.69
CA LEU A 20 50.02 -13.01 -33.36
C LEU A 20 50.33 -13.87 -32.13
N SER A 21 51.47 -14.55 -32.16
CA SER A 21 52.00 -15.23 -30.98
C SER A 21 52.37 -14.23 -29.88
N VAL A 22 52.34 -14.71 -28.63
CA VAL A 22 52.75 -13.92 -27.45
C VAL A 22 54.14 -13.31 -27.63
N ARG A 23 55.07 -14.06 -28.25
CA ARG A 23 56.43 -13.58 -28.50
C ARG A 23 56.45 -12.42 -29.50
N SER A 24 55.71 -12.54 -30.60
CA SER A 24 55.69 -11.53 -31.66
C SER A 24 54.95 -10.25 -31.23
N ALA A 25 53.86 -10.40 -30.47
CA ALA A 25 53.18 -9.28 -29.81
C ALA A 25 54.11 -8.50 -28.88
N ASN A 26 54.88 -9.19 -28.02
CA ASN A 26 55.82 -8.54 -27.10
C ASN A 26 56.98 -7.85 -27.84
N CYS A 27 57.46 -8.39 -28.96
CA CYS A 27 58.47 -7.72 -29.78
C CYS A 27 57.92 -6.43 -30.40
N CYS A 28 56.67 -6.44 -30.87
CA CYS A 28 56.01 -5.25 -31.43
C CYS A 28 55.82 -4.15 -30.37
N LEU A 29 55.33 -4.51 -29.18
CA LEU A 29 55.15 -3.56 -28.07
C LEU A 29 56.47 -2.93 -27.63
N TYR A 30 57.56 -3.70 -27.63
CA TYR A 30 58.88 -3.20 -27.26
C TYR A 30 59.41 -2.12 -28.21
N GLU A 31 59.09 -2.22 -29.52
CA GLU A 31 59.42 -1.21 -30.53
C GLU A 31 58.32 -0.13 -30.71
N GLY A 32 57.30 -0.09 -29.84
CA GLY A 32 56.23 0.91 -29.91
C GLY A 32 55.21 0.68 -31.04
N LEU A 33 55.21 -0.50 -31.66
CA LEU A 33 54.23 -0.94 -32.65
C LEU A 33 52.99 -1.51 -31.93
N ASP A 34 52.24 -0.65 -31.22
CA ASP A 34 51.15 -1.01 -30.31
C ASP A 34 49.79 -1.31 -30.98
N ASN A 35 49.66 -1.12 -32.29
CA ASN A 35 48.48 -1.46 -33.08
C ASN A 35 48.85 -1.91 -34.50
N LEU A 36 47.89 -2.54 -35.17
CA LEU A 36 48.05 -3.10 -36.51
C LEU A 36 48.43 -2.03 -37.54
N TYR A 37 47.92 -0.80 -37.40
CA TYR A 37 48.29 0.32 -38.26
C TYR A 37 49.81 0.56 -38.25
N LYS A 38 50.42 0.62 -37.07
CA LYS A 38 51.88 0.82 -36.94
C LYS A 38 52.69 -0.36 -37.48
N ILE A 39 52.22 -1.60 -37.27
CA ILE A 39 52.87 -2.79 -37.84
C ILE A 39 52.89 -2.74 -39.37
N ILE A 40 51.73 -2.44 -39.98
CA ILE A 40 51.59 -2.34 -41.44
C ILE A 40 52.43 -1.19 -41.98
N THR A 41 52.42 -0.03 -41.31
CA THR A 41 53.22 1.13 -41.72
C THR A 41 54.72 0.81 -41.69
N PHE A 42 55.18 0.17 -40.61
CA PHE A 42 56.57 -0.28 -40.49
C PHE A 42 56.94 -1.26 -41.62
N PHE A 43 56.05 -2.21 -41.94
CA PHE A 43 56.27 -3.17 -43.02
C PHE A 43 56.34 -2.50 -44.39
N GLU A 44 55.48 -1.52 -44.68
CA GLU A 44 55.49 -0.80 -45.95
C GLU A 44 56.75 0.08 -46.10
N GLU A 45 57.21 0.71 -45.02
CA GLU A 45 58.43 1.53 -45.01
C GLU A 45 59.71 0.70 -45.18
N ASN A 46 59.73 -0.50 -44.60
CA ASN A 46 60.94 -1.33 -44.50
C ASN A 46 60.91 -2.56 -45.42
N GLY A 47 59.79 -2.85 -46.06
CA GLY A 47 59.53 -3.95 -46.98
C GLY A 47 59.43 -5.35 -46.35
N SER A 48 60.04 -5.59 -45.19
CA SER A 48 59.98 -6.87 -44.47
C SER A 48 60.62 -6.80 -43.08
N PHE A 49 59.99 -7.47 -42.11
CA PHE A 49 60.51 -7.72 -40.76
C PHE A 49 61.63 -8.77 -40.72
N THR A 50 61.83 -9.57 -41.78
CA THR A 50 62.98 -10.48 -41.88
C THR A 50 64.25 -9.78 -42.33
N LYS A 51 64.13 -8.74 -43.18
CA LYS A 51 65.24 -7.92 -43.66
C LYS A 51 65.60 -6.82 -42.67
N ASN A 52 64.60 -6.09 -42.16
CA ASN A 52 64.77 -5.03 -41.16
C ASN A 52 64.05 -5.44 -39.88
N LYS A 53 64.81 -6.13 -39.01
CA LYS A 53 64.28 -6.73 -37.79
C LYS A 53 64.01 -5.69 -36.72
N ILE A 54 62.85 -5.81 -36.09
CA ILE A 54 62.56 -5.17 -34.81
C ILE A 54 63.34 -5.85 -33.68
N LYS A 55 63.65 -5.12 -32.61
CA LYS A 55 64.50 -5.62 -31.52
C LYS A 55 63.88 -6.86 -30.87
N ASN A 56 64.75 -7.83 -30.56
CA ASN A 56 64.39 -9.12 -29.96
C ASN A 56 63.52 -10.07 -30.82
N ALA A 57 63.18 -9.69 -32.07
CA ALA A 57 62.50 -10.57 -33.01
C ALA A 57 63.47 -11.60 -33.62
N GLY A 58 63.19 -12.87 -33.35
CA GLY A 58 63.84 -13.99 -34.03
C GLY A 58 63.23 -14.24 -35.41
N TYR A 59 63.85 -15.10 -36.20
CA TYR A 59 63.41 -15.42 -37.58
C TYR A 59 61.92 -15.81 -37.68
N LYS A 60 61.42 -16.63 -36.75
CA LYS A 60 60.01 -17.03 -36.70
C LYS A 60 59.05 -15.87 -36.43
N THR A 61 59.42 -14.95 -35.54
CA THR A 61 58.64 -13.74 -35.24
C THR A 61 58.57 -12.80 -36.43
N SER A 62 59.71 -12.60 -37.12
CA SER A 62 59.76 -11.79 -38.32
C SER A 62 58.87 -12.35 -39.46
N ILE A 63 58.88 -13.67 -39.66
CA ILE A 63 58.00 -14.30 -40.66
C ILE A 63 56.52 -14.12 -40.30
N GLU A 64 56.16 -14.36 -39.04
CA GLU A 64 54.77 -14.22 -38.59
C GLU A 64 54.23 -12.79 -38.81
N LEU A 65 55.07 -11.77 -38.61
CA LEU A 65 54.71 -10.37 -38.88
C LEU A 65 54.61 -10.06 -40.37
N ASP A 66 55.52 -10.59 -41.19
CA ASP A 66 55.46 -10.45 -42.65
C ASP A 66 54.18 -11.09 -43.22
N GLU A 67 53.84 -12.31 -42.76
CA GLU A 67 52.63 -13.03 -43.16
C GLU A 67 51.34 -12.27 -42.78
N LEU A 68 51.31 -11.70 -41.57
CA LEU A 68 50.19 -10.86 -41.13
C LEU A 68 50.00 -9.66 -42.05
N CYS A 69 51.08 -8.98 -42.43
CA CYS A 69 51.02 -7.80 -43.31
C CYS A 69 50.56 -8.16 -44.72
N LEU A 70 51.14 -9.21 -45.30
CA LEU A 70 50.82 -9.66 -46.66
C LEU A 70 49.37 -10.17 -46.78
N LYS A 71 48.79 -10.69 -45.69
CA LYS A 71 47.38 -11.10 -45.64
C LYS A 71 46.41 -9.91 -45.64
N ILE A 72 46.83 -8.77 -45.11
CA ILE A 72 45.96 -7.62 -44.81
C ILE A 72 46.06 -6.54 -45.89
N LEU A 73 47.25 -6.28 -46.43
CA LEU A 73 47.50 -5.26 -47.46
C LEU A 73 46.58 -5.35 -48.69
N PRO A 74 46.37 -6.53 -49.33
CA PRO A 74 45.50 -6.63 -50.51
C PRO A 74 44.04 -6.28 -50.21
N LYS A 75 43.59 -6.49 -48.97
CA LYS A 75 42.21 -6.17 -48.55
C LYS A 75 42.01 -4.67 -48.43
N ILE A 76 43.00 -3.96 -47.91
CA ILE A 76 43.00 -2.49 -47.79
C ILE A 76 43.00 -1.84 -49.18
N GLU A 77 43.79 -2.37 -50.12
CA GLU A 77 43.88 -1.85 -51.49
C GLU A 77 42.57 -2.04 -52.28
N LYS A 78 41.93 -3.21 -52.12
CA LYS A 78 40.65 -3.52 -52.79
C LYS A 78 39.50 -2.62 -52.33
N GLU A 79 39.42 -2.31 -51.04
CA GLU A 79 38.42 -1.36 -50.51
C GLU A 79 38.70 0.09 -50.90
N LYS A 80 39.98 0.51 -50.94
CA LYS A 80 40.33 1.84 -51.45
C LYS A 80 39.87 2.03 -52.89
N GLN A 81 40.02 1.01 -53.74
CA GLN A 81 39.49 1.04 -55.11
C GLN A 81 37.97 1.13 -55.15
N HIS A 82 37.25 0.39 -54.30
CA HIS A 82 35.78 0.44 -54.24
C HIS A 82 35.26 1.84 -53.86
N VAL A 83 35.84 2.46 -52.82
CA VAL A 83 35.48 3.81 -52.37
C VAL A 83 35.78 4.87 -53.45
N TYR A 84 36.89 4.73 -54.19
CA TYR A 84 37.19 5.65 -55.30
C TYR A 84 36.22 5.52 -56.47
N VAL A 85 35.69 4.32 -56.73
CA VAL A 85 34.67 4.09 -57.76
C VAL A 85 33.34 4.73 -57.35
N GLU A 86 32.88 4.51 -56.12
CA GLU A 86 31.64 5.12 -55.61
C GLU A 86 31.70 6.66 -55.58
N ILE A 87 32.83 7.25 -55.15
CA ILE A 87 33.00 8.72 -55.16
C ILE A 87 33.00 9.27 -56.58
N ARG A 88 33.53 8.52 -57.55
CA ARG A 88 33.55 8.95 -58.97
C ARG A 88 32.15 8.93 -59.57
N GLU A 89 31.34 7.91 -59.25
CA GLU A 89 29.95 7.80 -59.67
C GLU A 89 29.07 8.90 -59.05
N VAL A 90 29.25 9.20 -57.76
CA VAL A 90 28.55 10.32 -57.11
C VAL A 90 28.93 11.66 -57.76
N LYS A 91 30.22 11.86 -58.09
CA LYS A 91 30.68 13.08 -58.76
C LYS A 91 30.19 13.22 -60.20
N SER A 92 29.99 12.12 -60.94
CA SER A 92 29.39 12.19 -62.29
C SER A 92 27.91 12.53 -62.22
N ILE A 93 27.17 11.94 -61.27
CA ILE A 93 25.75 12.26 -61.03
C ILE A 93 25.60 13.75 -60.71
N ILE A 94 26.39 14.31 -59.80
CA ILE A 94 26.34 15.74 -59.43
C ILE A 94 26.63 16.68 -60.62
N LYS A 95 27.49 16.24 -61.56
CA LYS A 95 27.82 17.01 -62.78
C LYS A 95 26.69 17.02 -63.80
N GLU A 96 25.86 15.99 -63.84
CA GLU A 96 24.74 15.85 -64.79
C GLU A 96 23.47 16.56 -64.33
N LEU A 97 23.38 16.97 -63.06
CA LEU A 97 22.25 17.74 -62.53
C LEU A 97 22.23 19.16 -63.08
N SER A 98 21.06 19.59 -63.53
CA SER A 98 20.75 20.98 -63.85
C SER A 98 20.79 21.86 -62.60
N GLU A 99 20.96 23.18 -62.78
CA GLU A 99 20.98 24.14 -61.67
C GLU A 99 19.74 24.05 -60.74
N PRO A 100 18.50 23.90 -61.26
CA PRO A 100 17.33 23.67 -60.40
C PRO A 100 17.43 22.39 -59.56
N GLU A 101 17.98 21.30 -60.11
CA GLU A 101 18.11 20.02 -59.39
C GLU A 101 19.19 20.11 -58.29
N ARG A 102 20.25 20.89 -58.51
CA ARG A 102 21.26 21.19 -57.48
C ARG A 102 20.69 22.03 -56.35
N GLU A 103 19.90 23.05 -56.66
CA GLU A 103 19.21 23.86 -55.65
C GLU A 103 18.26 23.01 -54.79
N VAL A 104 17.54 22.07 -55.41
CA VAL A 104 16.69 21.10 -54.69
C VAL A 104 17.53 20.21 -53.77
N LEU A 105 18.65 19.66 -54.23
CA LEU A 105 19.51 18.82 -53.38
C LEU A 105 20.13 19.60 -52.22
N ILE A 106 20.60 20.83 -52.44
CA ILE A 106 21.12 21.69 -51.37
C ILE A 106 20.02 21.99 -50.34
N SER A 107 18.79 22.25 -50.81
CA SER A 107 17.64 22.48 -49.94
C SER A 107 17.31 21.25 -49.09
N ILE A 108 17.38 20.04 -49.66
CA ILE A 108 17.19 18.77 -48.94
C ILE A 108 18.32 18.55 -47.93
N ALA A 109 19.57 18.79 -48.29
CA ALA A 109 20.71 18.66 -47.37
C ALA A 109 20.58 19.61 -46.17
N ASN A 110 20.25 20.88 -46.40
CA ASN A 110 19.99 21.86 -45.34
C ASN A 110 18.82 21.46 -44.44
N LEU A 111 17.77 20.84 -45.01
CA LEU A 111 16.66 20.29 -44.23
C LEU A 111 17.13 19.14 -43.33
N ILE A 112 17.94 18.21 -43.84
CA ILE A 112 18.50 17.09 -43.06
C ILE A 112 19.35 17.62 -41.91
N ASP A 113 20.27 18.55 -42.16
CA ASP A 113 21.12 19.15 -41.13
C ASP A 113 20.28 19.83 -40.04
N LYS A 114 19.22 20.54 -40.44
CA LYS A 114 18.27 21.16 -39.51
C LYS A 114 17.53 20.10 -38.68
N PHE A 115 17.04 19.03 -39.29
CA PHE A 115 16.38 17.94 -38.57
C PHE A 115 17.33 17.24 -37.59
N GLU A 116 18.59 17.00 -37.97
CA GLU A 116 19.57 16.39 -37.08
C GLU A 116 19.90 17.29 -35.89
N LEU A 117 19.99 18.62 -36.11
CA LEU A 117 20.16 19.60 -35.03
C LEU A 117 18.98 19.58 -34.07
N GLU A 118 17.74 19.60 -34.59
CA GLU A 118 16.52 19.51 -33.76
C GLU A 118 16.46 18.21 -32.94
N ILE A 119 16.86 17.07 -33.53
CA ILE A 119 16.96 15.79 -32.82
C ILE A 119 17.99 15.89 -31.70
N LYS A 120 19.18 16.44 -31.95
CA LYS A 120 20.23 16.59 -30.93
C LYS A 120 19.79 17.53 -29.80
N GLU A 121 19.16 18.65 -30.11
CA GLU A 121 18.63 19.58 -29.11
C GLU A 121 17.60 18.90 -28.20
N ARG A 122 16.64 18.16 -28.77
CA ARG A 122 15.66 17.40 -28.00
C ARG A 122 16.31 16.27 -27.19
N ALA A 123 17.27 15.55 -27.79
CA ALA A 123 18.01 14.50 -27.12
C ALA A 123 18.79 15.02 -25.90
N HIS A 124 19.33 16.24 -25.98
CA HIS A 124 20.03 16.88 -24.87
C HIS A 124 19.10 17.18 -23.69
N ILE A 125 17.86 17.60 -23.98
CA ILE A 125 16.84 17.85 -22.95
C ILE A 125 16.43 16.54 -22.26
N ILE A 126 16.07 15.51 -23.02
CA ILE A 126 15.60 14.23 -22.45
C ILE A 126 16.71 13.43 -21.78
N SER A 127 17.98 13.68 -22.10
CA SER A 127 19.13 12.99 -21.49
C SER A 127 19.64 13.64 -20.20
N TYR A 128 19.14 14.82 -19.80
CA TYR A 128 19.61 15.57 -18.63
C TYR A 128 21.15 15.64 -18.53
N ASN A 129 21.84 15.91 -19.66
CA ASN A 129 23.30 15.95 -19.79
C ASN A 129 24.04 14.61 -19.57
N ASN A 130 23.34 13.47 -19.59
CA ASN A 130 23.99 12.17 -19.58
C ASN A 130 24.41 11.78 -21.00
N ASN A 131 25.72 11.66 -21.23
CA ASN A 131 26.29 11.37 -22.55
C ASN A 131 25.87 10.00 -23.12
N ASP A 132 25.76 8.97 -22.28
CA ASP A 132 25.38 7.63 -22.72
C ASP A 132 23.92 7.60 -23.17
N ILE A 133 23.03 8.22 -22.39
CA ILE A 133 21.61 8.36 -22.71
C ILE A 133 21.43 9.25 -23.94
N PHE A 134 22.19 10.35 -24.06
CA PHE A 134 22.18 11.22 -25.23
C PHE A 134 22.53 10.45 -26.50
N ASN A 135 23.66 9.74 -26.51
CA ASN A 135 24.11 8.96 -27.67
C ASN A 135 23.10 7.86 -28.02
N PHE A 136 22.56 7.17 -27.02
CA PHE A 136 21.52 6.17 -27.21
C PHE A 136 20.26 6.78 -27.87
N ALA A 137 19.77 7.89 -27.33
CA ALA A 137 18.56 8.57 -27.82
C ALA A 137 18.71 9.07 -29.27
N VAL A 138 19.83 9.71 -29.60
CA VAL A 138 20.10 10.22 -30.96
C VAL A 138 20.19 9.06 -31.96
N ASN A 139 21.00 8.05 -31.66
CA ASN A 139 21.21 6.91 -32.56
C ASN A 139 19.90 6.15 -32.81
N TYR A 140 19.08 5.97 -31.77
CA TYR A 140 17.79 5.32 -31.93
C TYR A 140 16.82 6.16 -32.76
N CYS A 141 16.73 7.47 -32.49
CA CYS A 141 15.81 8.36 -33.17
C CYS A 141 16.12 8.49 -34.67
N ILE A 142 17.41 8.53 -35.05
CA ILE A 142 17.82 8.55 -36.45
C ILE A 142 17.36 7.28 -37.19
N GLY A 143 17.45 6.11 -36.54
CA GLY A 143 17.07 4.84 -37.15
C GLY A 143 15.56 4.53 -37.16
N ASN A 144 14.79 5.10 -36.23
CA ASN A 144 13.40 4.70 -35.99
C ASN A 144 12.38 5.84 -36.12
N GLY A 145 12.82 7.11 -36.18
CA GLY A 145 11.95 8.28 -36.31
C GLY A 145 11.30 8.76 -35.01
N ASN A 146 11.56 8.11 -33.87
CA ASN A 146 11.07 8.50 -32.54
C ASN A 146 12.13 8.27 -31.46
N PHE A 147 12.00 8.95 -30.32
CA PHE A 147 12.87 8.69 -29.17
C PHE A 147 12.44 7.41 -28.43
N PRO A 148 13.40 6.58 -27.95
CA PRO A 148 13.13 5.36 -27.19
C PRO A 148 12.81 5.70 -25.73
N MET A 149 11.65 6.29 -25.47
CA MET A 149 11.35 6.88 -24.16
C MET A 149 11.30 5.85 -23.02
N PHE A 150 10.87 4.61 -23.28
CA PHE A 150 10.95 3.56 -22.27
C PHE A 150 12.39 3.14 -22.01
N GLY A 151 13.20 3.02 -23.07
CA GLY A 151 14.64 2.73 -22.95
C GLY A 151 15.38 3.79 -22.15
N ILE A 152 15.15 5.07 -22.46
CA ILE A 152 15.72 6.22 -21.74
C ILE A 152 15.35 6.19 -20.26
N LEU A 153 14.06 6.01 -19.94
CA LEU A 153 13.60 5.92 -18.55
C LEU A 153 14.23 4.73 -17.82
N GLY A 154 14.31 3.57 -18.47
CA GLY A 154 14.98 2.38 -17.94
C GLY A 154 16.45 2.64 -17.61
N MET A 155 17.19 3.32 -18.50
CA MET A 155 18.58 3.73 -18.25
C MET A 155 18.68 4.67 -17.04
N PHE A 156 17.82 5.68 -16.92
CA PHE A 156 17.82 6.57 -15.76
C PHE A 156 17.56 5.83 -14.45
N LEU A 157 16.61 4.89 -14.43
CA LEU A 157 16.30 4.11 -13.23
C LEU A 157 17.46 3.17 -12.85
N ASN A 158 18.14 2.57 -13.83
CA ASN A 158 19.30 1.71 -13.60
C ASN A 158 20.54 2.48 -13.11
N LEU A 159 20.74 3.71 -13.58
CA LEU A 159 21.85 4.58 -13.18
C LEU A 159 21.59 5.29 -11.84
N ASP A 160 20.37 5.24 -11.32
CA ASP A 160 20.00 5.99 -10.14
C ASP A 160 20.56 5.38 -8.85
N ASN A 161 21.39 6.16 -8.18
CA ASN A 161 22.02 5.75 -6.95
C ASN A 161 21.25 6.15 -5.68
N ASP A 162 20.16 6.93 -5.79
CA ASP A 162 19.37 7.34 -4.64
C ASP A 162 18.75 6.14 -3.92
N ARG A 163 18.91 6.12 -2.59
CA ARG A 163 18.43 5.04 -1.74
C ARG A 163 16.94 4.79 -1.89
N ASP A 164 16.12 5.84 -1.92
CA ASP A 164 14.66 5.73 -1.91
C ASP A 164 14.14 5.22 -3.26
N ILE A 165 14.85 5.57 -4.35
CA ILE A 165 14.61 5.02 -5.68
C ILE A 165 14.94 3.53 -5.72
N ARG A 166 16.13 3.12 -5.25
CA ARG A 166 16.49 1.70 -5.19
C ARG A 166 15.55 0.88 -4.33
N MET A 167 15.15 1.40 -3.17
CA MET A 167 14.13 0.76 -2.32
C MET A 167 12.82 0.54 -3.08
N SER A 168 12.37 1.53 -3.83
CA SER A 168 11.12 1.46 -4.60
C SER A 168 11.22 0.43 -5.73
N ILE A 169 12.36 0.36 -6.41
CA ILE A 169 12.65 -0.65 -7.45
C ILE A 169 12.68 -2.07 -6.85
N GLU A 170 13.20 -2.26 -5.63
CA GLU A 170 13.24 -3.56 -4.97
C GLU A 170 11.86 -4.06 -4.49
N ILE A 171 10.94 -3.13 -4.17
CA ILE A 171 9.61 -3.46 -3.65
C ILE A 171 8.57 -3.58 -4.77
N LEU A 172 8.62 -2.68 -5.74
CA LEU A 172 7.64 -2.60 -6.82
C LEU A 172 8.15 -3.35 -8.05
N PRO A 173 7.25 -3.92 -8.89
CA PRO A 173 7.67 -4.61 -10.10
C PRO A 173 8.07 -3.58 -11.17
N VAL A 174 9.21 -2.90 -11.02
CA VAL A 174 9.68 -1.87 -11.98
C VAL A 174 10.36 -2.50 -13.18
N PHE A 175 11.20 -3.51 -12.95
CA PHE A 175 11.92 -4.25 -14.01
C PHE A 175 11.40 -5.68 -14.15
N GLN A 176 11.58 -6.26 -15.33
CA GLN A 176 11.31 -7.66 -15.62
C GLN A 176 12.17 -8.55 -14.73
N ASP A 177 11.61 -9.71 -14.35
CA ASP A 177 12.26 -10.75 -13.53
C ASP A 177 12.74 -10.31 -12.13
N CYS A 178 12.44 -9.08 -11.70
CA CYS A 178 12.67 -8.65 -10.33
C CYS A 178 11.65 -9.30 -9.39
N ILE A 179 12.14 -10.08 -8.44
CA ILE A 179 11.32 -10.59 -7.33
C ILE A 179 11.02 -9.41 -6.41
N SER A 180 9.75 -9.01 -6.34
CA SER A 180 9.30 -7.97 -5.40
C SER A 180 9.59 -8.40 -3.97
N ASN A 181 10.58 -7.74 -3.34
CA ASN A 181 10.97 -8.03 -1.96
C ASN A 181 9.87 -7.60 -0.99
N LYS A 182 9.78 -8.28 0.15
CA LYS A 182 8.79 -7.88 1.18
C LYS A 182 9.24 -6.57 1.81
N LEU A 183 8.26 -5.70 2.12
CA LEU A 183 8.50 -4.42 2.81
C LEU A 183 9.38 -4.56 4.07
N ASN A 184 9.28 -5.67 4.81
CA ASN A 184 10.09 -5.89 6.00
C ASN A 184 11.57 -6.14 5.66
N GLU A 185 11.84 -6.95 4.64
CA GLU A 185 13.20 -7.30 4.21
C GLU A 185 13.94 -6.06 3.69
N VAL A 186 13.25 -5.23 2.91
CA VAL A 186 13.82 -3.97 2.41
C VAL A 186 13.98 -2.95 3.55
N ALA A 187 13.02 -2.86 4.47
CA ALA A 187 13.16 -1.99 5.64
C ALA A 187 14.39 -2.36 6.50
N GLU A 188 14.61 -3.66 6.74
CA GLU A 188 15.79 -4.16 7.46
C GLU A 188 17.08 -3.87 6.70
N LYS A 189 17.14 -4.17 5.40
CA LYS A 189 18.31 -3.92 4.54
C LYS A 189 18.78 -2.46 4.57
N TYR A 190 17.83 -1.52 4.63
CA TYR A 190 18.13 -0.08 4.62
C TYR A 190 18.09 0.57 6.01
N ASN A 191 18.00 -0.21 7.10
CA ASN A 191 17.93 0.27 8.49
C ASN A 191 16.78 1.26 8.74
N LEU A 192 15.59 0.96 8.22
CA LEU A 192 14.38 1.77 8.35
C LEU A 192 13.26 1.00 9.04
N SER A 193 12.25 1.72 9.53
CA SER A 193 11.01 1.08 9.96
C SER A 193 10.20 0.62 8.74
N ARG A 194 9.45 -0.48 8.89
CA ARG A 194 8.51 -0.96 7.88
C ARG A 194 7.57 0.15 7.37
N GLU A 195 7.08 0.99 8.27
CA GLU A 195 6.18 2.10 7.90
C GLU A 195 6.91 3.17 7.09
N ARG A 196 8.18 3.46 7.40
CA ARG A 196 8.97 4.39 6.60
C ARG A 196 9.25 3.85 5.20
N ALA A 197 9.58 2.56 5.08
CA ALA A 197 9.73 1.91 3.78
C ALA A 197 8.40 1.94 2.97
N ARG A 198 7.26 1.68 3.63
CA ARG A 198 5.94 1.78 3.00
C ARG A 198 5.64 3.19 2.50
N GLN A 199 5.97 4.22 3.27
CA GLN A 199 5.77 5.62 2.86
C GLN A 199 6.62 5.96 1.64
N ILE A 200 7.91 5.62 1.66
CA ILE A 200 8.81 5.89 0.54
C ILE A 200 8.30 5.22 -0.75
N CYS A 201 8.01 3.91 -0.68
CA CYS A 201 7.73 3.13 -1.88
C CYS A 201 6.28 3.24 -2.36
N ASN A 202 5.30 3.20 -1.45
CA ASN A 202 3.89 3.16 -1.85
C ASN A 202 3.20 4.52 -1.83
N VAL A 203 3.78 5.52 -1.17
CA VAL A 203 3.25 6.88 -1.15
C VAL A 203 4.13 7.75 -2.03
N ASP A 204 5.40 7.97 -1.68
CA ASP A 204 6.21 8.97 -2.37
C ASP A 204 6.51 8.61 -3.84
N PHE A 205 6.85 7.36 -4.16
CA PHE A 205 7.08 6.93 -5.55
C PHE A 205 5.78 6.80 -6.35
N CYS A 206 4.75 6.12 -5.82
CA CYS A 206 3.49 5.97 -6.54
C CYS A 206 2.79 7.32 -6.79
N ASN A 207 2.93 8.30 -5.88
CA ASN A 207 2.40 9.65 -6.06
C ASN A 207 2.96 10.37 -7.30
N ILE A 208 4.06 9.91 -7.92
CA ILE A 208 4.51 10.41 -9.23
C ILE A 208 3.36 10.33 -10.24
N PHE A 209 2.61 9.22 -10.20
CA PHE A 209 1.50 8.94 -11.08
C PHE A 209 0.16 9.55 -10.62
N ASP A 210 0.10 10.17 -9.44
CA ASP A 210 -1.07 10.87 -8.94
C ASP A 210 -1.17 12.31 -9.50
N ILE A 211 -2.40 12.71 -9.83
CA ILE A 211 -2.69 13.95 -10.55
C ILE A 211 -3.80 14.75 -9.85
N THR A 212 -3.67 15.01 -8.56
CA THR A 212 -4.47 16.04 -7.89
C THR A 212 -3.74 17.40 -7.99
N SER A 213 -4.50 18.48 -8.14
CA SER A 213 -4.00 19.87 -8.24
C SER A 213 -3.05 20.24 -7.10
N ASP A 214 -3.26 19.67 -5.92
CA ASP A 214 -2.49 19.95 -4.70
C ASP A 214 -1.09 19.28 -4.71
N VAL A 215 -0.89 18.26 -5.55
CA VAL A 215 0.34 17.47 -5.60
C VAL A 215 1.39 18.10 -6.52
N VAL A 216 1.00 18.94 -7.49
CA VAL A 216 1.95 19.59 -8.42
C VAL A 216 2.79 20.67 -7.72
N GLU A 217 2.26 21.37 -6.72
CA GLU A 217 3.04 22.32 -5.90
C GLU A 217 3.99 21.62 -4.92
N HIS A 218 3.61 20.45 -4.37
CA HIS A 218 4.46 19.66 -3.47
C HIS A 218 5.56 18.85 -4.20
N LYS A 219 5.41 18.63 -5.51
CA LYS A 219 6.34 17.81 -6.33
C LYS A 219 7.69 18.49 -6.60
N LYS A 220 7.79 19.83 -6.58
CA LYS A 220 9.00 20.60 -6.97
C LYS A 220 10.26 20.39 -6.11
N GLY A 221 10.19 19.61 -5.03
CA GLY A 221 11.34 19.29 -4.15
C GLY A 221 11.52 17.80 -3.82
N GLY A 222 10.74 16.91 -4.44
CA GLY A 222 10.79 15.47 -4.16
C GLY A 222 11.94 14.77 -4.89
N ARG A 223 12.51 13.71 -4.29
CA ARG A 223 13.62 12.92 -4.87
C ARG A 223 13.28 12.28 -6.22
N PHE A 224 11.99 12.08 -6.49
CA PHE A 224 11.47 11.50 -7.71
C PHE A 224 11.06 12.52 -8.79
N PHE A 225 11.21 13.83 -8.52
CA PHE A 225 10.74 14.89 -9.42
C PHE A 225 11.36 14.86 -10.81
N LYS A 226 12.63 14.46 -10.92
CA LYS A 226 13.34 14.32 -12.21
C LYS A 226 12.65 13.35 -13.19
N TYR A 227 11.98 12.31 -12.70
CA TYR A 227 11.22 11.41 -13.55
C TYR A 227 9.90 12.02 -13.98
N TYR A 228 9.29 12.83 -13.12
CA TYR A 228 8.08 13.56 -13.48
C TYR A 228 8.32 14.51 -14.66
N GLU A 229 9.45 15.23 -14.68
CA GLU A 229 9.83 16.09 -15.80
C GLU A 229 10.00 15.29 -17.11
N LEU A 230 10.60 14.09 -17.07
CA LEU A 230 10.68 13.20 -18.24
C LEU A 230 9.28 12.78 -18.75
N LEU A 231 8.37 12.47 -17.82
CA LEU A 231 7.01 12.01 -18.10
C LEU A 231 6.05 13.13 -18.53
N GLN A 232 6.38 14.41 -18.36
CA GLN A 232 5.54 15.53 -18.80
C GLN A 232 5.48 15.69 -20.32
N SER A 233 6.51 15.22 -21.04
CA SER A 233 6.69 15.47 -22.47
C SER A 233 5.85 14.55 -23.36
N ARG A 234 4.51 14.64 -23.29
CA ARG A 234 3.56 13.76 -24.02
C ARG A 234 3.95 13.51 -25.48
N SER A 235 4.36 14.55 -26.21
CA SER A 235 4.73 14.43 -27.63
C SER A 235 5.86 13.43 -27.91
N ASN A 236 6.81 13.27 -26.98
CA ASN A 236 7.90 12.31 -27.14
C ASN A 236 7.42 10.86 -27.02
N TRP A 237 6.22 10.65 -26.48
CA TRP A 237 5.61 9.34 -26.29
C TRP A 237 4.55 9.02 -27.36
N ASP A 238 4.21 9.96 -28.26
CA ASP A 238 3.08 9.80 -29.20
C ASP A 238 3.21 8.56 -30.08
N TYR A 239 4.44 8.11 -30.39
CA TYR A 239 4.71 6.86 -31.12
C TYR A 239 4.07 5.62 -30.45
N VAL A 240 3.82 5.66 -29.14
CA VAL A 240 3.11 4.60 -28.41
C VAL A 240 1.65 4.49 -28.86
N LEU A 241 1.00 5.61 -29.18
CA LEU A 241 -0.37 5.60 -29.71
C LEU A 241 -0.42 4.93 -31.09
N ASP A 242 0.60 5.14 -31.92
CA ASP A 242 0.72 4.51 -33.23
C ASP A 242 0.93 2.99 -33.09
N ILE A 243 1.82 2.56 -32.18
CA ILE A 243 2.06 1.14 -31.90
C ILE A 243 0.80 0.43 -31.39
N LEU A 244 0.03 1.11 -30.54
CA LEU A 244 -1.19 0.57 -29.94
C LEU A 244 -2.44 0.87 -30.77
N SER A 245 -2.28 1.42 -31.98
CA SER A 245 -3.41 1.75 -32.85
C SER A 245 -4.25 0.52 -33.16
N GLY A 246 -5.57 0.65 -33.02
CA GLY A 246 -6.52 -0.46 -33.22
C GLY A 246 -6.53 -1.54 -32.12
N ILE A 247 -5.70 -1.42 -31.07
CA ILE A 247 -5.70 -2.33 -29.93
C ILE A 247 -6.57 -1.75 -28.81
N ASP A 248 -7.64 -2.45 -28.45
CA ASP A 248 -8.63 -1.99 -27.47
C ASP A 248 -8.24 -2.31 -26.02
N ILE A 249 -7.52 -3.42 -25.82
CA ILE A 249 -6.96 -3.88 -24.54
C ILE A 249 -5.51 -4.34 -24.73
N VAL A 250 -4.62 -3.86 -23.85
CA VAL A 250 -3.21 -4.26 -23.81
C VAL A 250 -2.95 -5.09 -22.55
N THR A 251 -2.28 -6.22 -22.74
CA THR A 251 -1.88 -7.16 -21.68
C THR A 251 -0.38 -7.46 -21.78
N HIS A 252 0.16 -8.17 -20.79
CA HIS A 252 1.55 -8.62 -20.81
C HIS A 252 1.91 -9.54 -22.01
N GLU A 253 0.92 -10.04 -22.74
CA GLU A 253 1.09 -10.87 -23.94
C GLU A 253 0.98 -10.08 -25.25
N THR A 254 0.63 -8.79 -25.22
CA THR A 254 0.48 -7.99 -26.44
C THR A 254 1.79 -7.89 -27.21
N HIS A 255 1.91 -8.67 -28.29
CA HIS A 255 3.17 -8.88 -29.01
C HIS A 255 3.81 -7.60 -29.57
N VAL A 256 3.01 -6.72 -30.18
CA VAL A 256 3.53 -5.46 -30.75
C VAL A 256 4.14 -4.56 -29.69
N PHE A 257 3.52 -4.52 -28.50
CA PHE A 257 4.04 -3.74 -27.38
C PHE A 257 5.33 -4.35 -26.81
N ARG A 258 5.35 -5.67 -26.59
CA ARG A 258 6.57 -6.38 -26.15
C ARG A 258 7.74 -6.18 -27.12
N ARG A 259 7.48 -6.30 -28.43
CA ARG A 259 8.49 -6.09 -29.47
C ARG A 259 9.03 -4.66 -29.42
N ASN A 260 8.19 -3.68 -29.14
CA ASN A 260 8.64 -2.30 -28.98
C ASN A 260 9.58 -2.14 -27.78
N LEU A 261 9.20 -2.66 -26.62
CA LEU A 261 10.07 -2.61 -25.42
C LEU A 261 11.42 -3.30 -25.69
N GLN A 262 11.43 -4.44 -26.39
CA GLN A 262 12.66 -5.11 -26.79
C GLN A 262 13.52 -4.28 -27.76
N LYS A 263 12.90 -3.63 -28.75
CA LYS A 263 13.61 -2.74 -29.68
C LYS A 263 14.30 -1.59 -28.95
N GLU A 264 13.65 -1.02 -27.96
CA GLU A 264 14.21 0.05 -27.11
C GLU A 264 15.26 -0.45 -26.09
N GLN A 265 15.70 -1.72 -26.17
CA GLN A 265 16.64 -2.34 -25.22
C GLN A 265 16.20 -2.19 -23.77
N ASN A 266 14.88 -2.21 -23.55
CA ASN A 266 14.26 -1.90 -22.28
C ASN A 266 14.00 -3.18 -21.45
N ASN A 267 14.35 -3.13 -20.17
CA ASN A 267 14.08 -4.18 -19.18
C ASN A 267 12.96 -3.84 -18.19
N LEU A 268 12.21 -2.74 -18.38
CA LEU A 268 11.04 -2.41 -17.53
C LEU A 268 9.96 -3.49 -17.64
N SER A 269 9.27 -3.75 -16.53
CA SER A 269 8.14 -4.67 -16.46
C SER A 269 6.96 -4.15 -17.31
N PHE A 270 6.07 -5.08 -17.68
CA PHE A 270 4.84 -4.71 -18.36
C PHE A 270 3.98 -3.79 -17.50
N GLU A 271 3.85 -4.09 -16.21
CA GLU A 271 3.00 -3.36 -15.26
C GLU A 271 3.44 -1.91 -15.11
N PHE A 272 4.76 -1.69 -15.03
CA PHE A 272 5.32 -0.35 -14.91
C PHE A 272 5.20 0.42 -16.24
N ALA A 273 5.48 -0.24 -17.37
CA ALA A 273 5.30 0.38 -18.68
C ALA A 273 3.84 0.74 -18.95
N ALA A 274 2.88 -0.13 -18.61
CA ALA A 274 1.46 0.14 -18.71
C ALA A 274 1.03 1.31 -17.81
N GLN A 275 1.57 1.40 -16.59
CA GLN A 275 1.32 2.51 -15.67
C GLN A 275 1.78 3.86 -16.27
N ILE A 276 2.94 3.88 -16.92
CA ILE A 276 3.45 5.06 -17.61
C ILE A 276 2.50 5.48 -18.73
N ILE A 277 2.06 4.54 -19.57
CA ILE A 277 1.13 4.83 -20.68
C ILE A 277 -0.19 5.39 -20.12
N ALA A 278 -0.74 4.77 -19.08
CA ALA A 278 -1.96 5.22 -18.44
C ALA A 278 -1.84 6.63 -17.85
N TYR A 279 -0.65 6.98 -17.35
CA TYR A 279 -0.39 8.32 -16.83
C TYR A 279 -0.29 9.36 -17.95
N ILE A 280 0.50 9.09 -18.99
CA ILE A 280 0.76 10.03 -20.10
C ILE A 280 -0.49 10.23 -20.97
N PHE A 281 -1.16 9.12 -21.29
CA PHE A 281 -2.33 9.06 -22.16
C PHE A 281 -3.62 8.74 -21.38
N ARG A 282 -3.78 9.35 -20.21
CA ARG A 282 -4.96 9.22 -19.31
C ARG A 282 -6.30 9.65 -19.92
N ASP A 283 -6.26 10.40 -21.01
CA ASP A 283 -7.41 10.75 -21.85
C ASP A 283 -7.78 9.63 -22.83
N VAL A 284 -6.86 8.70 -23.10
CA VAL A 284 -7.02 7.61 -24.06
C VAL A 284 -7.19 6.25 -23.38
N PHE A 285 -6.49 6.01 -22.28
CA PHE A 285 -6.46 4.71 -21.60
C PHE A 285 -6.77 4.81 -20.10
N ILE A 286 -7.34 3.73 -19.56
CA ILE A 286 -7.46 3.45 -18.13
C ILE A 286 -6.70 2.17 -17.82
N ILE A 287 -6.05 2.16 -16.66
CA ILE A 287 -5.33 0.98 -16.14
C ILE A 287 -6.14 0.31 -15.04
N TYR A 288 -6.26 -1.01 -15.14
CA TYR A 288 -6.81 -1.88 -14.10
C TYR A 288 -5.71 -2.77 -13.53
N GLY A 289 -5.80 -3.10 -12.25
CA GLY A 289 -4.87 -4.00 -11.57
C GLY A 289 -3.42 -3.52 -11.46
N SER A 290 -3.19 -2.21 -11.49
CA SER A 290 -1.85 -1.66 -11.28
C SER A 290 -1.45 -1.66 -9.81
N ARG A 291 -0.27 -2.22 -9.49
CA ARG A 291 0.34 -2.15 -8.16
C ARG A 291 0.91 -0.76 -7.82
N PHE A 292 1.01 0.11 -8.82
CA PHE A 292 1.48 1.49 -8.66
C PHE A 292 0.33 2.45 -8.31
N ASN A 293 -0.91 1.95 -8.22
CA ASN A 293 -2.06 2.72 -7.77
C ASN A 293 -2.29 2.51 -6.26
N CYS A 294 -2.38 3.60 -5.49
CA CYS A 294 -2.55 3.55 -4.04
C CYS A 294 -3.97 3.11 -3.60
N ASN A 295 -4.90 2.92 -4.54
CA ASN A 295 -6.27 2.53 -4.24
C ASN A 295 -6.38 1.04 -3.86
N LYS A 296 -7.09 0.73 -2.77
CA LYS A 296 -7.24 -0.66 -2.27
C LYS A 296 -7.88 -1.63 -3.28
N LYS A 297 -8.79 -1.14 -4.12
CA LYS A 297 -9.46 -1.95 -5.15
C LYS A 297 -8.50 -2.45 -6.23
N ALA A 298 -7.41 -1.73 -6.52
CA ALA A 298 -6.42 -2.17 -7.50
C ALA A 298 -5.69 -3.46 -7.07
N GLN A 299 -5.68 -3.79 -5.78
CA GLN A 299 -5.07 -5.00 -5.23
C GLN A 299 -5.91 -6.27 -5.43
N GLU A 300 -7.16 -6.15 -5.89
CA GLU A 300 -8.06 -7.30 -6.07
C GLU A 300 -7.82 -7.98 -7.43
N TRP A 301 -7.37 -7.23 -8.43
CA TRP A 301 -6.99 -7.76 -9.75
C TRP A 301 -5.70 -8.58 -9.68
N LYS A 302 -5.66 -9.70 -10.40
CA LYS A 302 -4.47 -10.56 -10.47
C LYS A 302 -3.47 -10.09 -11.52
N TYR A 303 -3.97 -9.51 -12.60
CA TYR A 303 -3.20 -9.02 -13.75
C TYR A 303 -3.48 -7.54 -14.01
N THR A 304 -2.51 -6.90 -14.68
CA THR A 304 -2.64 -5.52 -15.12
C THR A 304 -3.20 -5.46 -16.54
N PHE A 305 -4.15 -4.56 -16.78
CA PHE A 305 -4.74 -4.32 -18.10
C PHE A 305 -4.74 -2.83 -18.40
N LEU A 306 -4.45 -2.48 -19.66
CA LEU A 306 -4.66 -1.13 -20.17
C LEU A 306 -5.80 -1.17 -21.19
N ILE A 307 -6.89 -0.45 -20.92
CA ILE A 307 -8.11 -0.49 -21.74
C ILE A 307 -8.41 0.92 -22.27
N ARG A 308 -8.80 1.02 -23.54
CA ARG A 308 -9.18 2.31 -24.14
C ARG A 308 -10.42 2.91 -23.47
N LYS A 309 -10.35 4.21 -23.17
CA LYS A 309 -11.41 4.96 -22.49
C LYS A 309 -12.73 4.98 -23.22
N ILE A 310 -12.68 4.95 -24.54
CA ILE A 310 -13.87 4.86 -25.38
C ILE A 310 -14.78 3.66 -25.01
N TYR A 311 -14.25 2.62 -24.35
CA TYR A 311 -15.05 1.51 -23.83
C TYR A 311 -15.31 1.61 -22.33
N THR A 312 -14.31 2.00 -21.52
CA THR A 312 -14.48 2.12 -20.06
C THR A 312 -15.44 3.23 -19.65
N ASP A 313 -15.60 4.27 -20.48
CA ASP A 313 -16.56 5.36 -20.25
C ASP A 313 -18.02 4.91 -20.50
N TYR A 314 -18.20 3.77 -21.18
CA TYR A 314 -19.51 3.18 -21.52
C TYR A 314 -19.81 1.92 -20.71
N PHE A 315 -18.79 1.17 -20.28
CA PHE A 315 -18.94 -0.11 -19.60
C PHE A 315 -18.01 -0.23 -18.39
N ASP A 316 -18.57 -0.60 -17.24
CA ASP A 316 -17.88 -0.76 -15.97
C ASP A 316 -17.26 -2.16 -15.84
N PHE A 317 -15.99 -2.26 -16.22
CA PHE A 317 -15.23 -3.51 -16.14
C PHE A 317 -14.90 -3.94 -14.70
N GLU A 318 -14.85 -3.01 -13.74
CA GLU A 318 -14.69 -3.35 -12.31
C GLU A 318 -15.91 -4.11 -11.81
N LYS A 319 -17.11 -3.54 -12.05
CA LYS A 319 -18.37 -4.17 -11.67
C LYS A 319 -18.55 -5.53 -12.35
N MET A 320 -18.20 -5.64 -13.64
CA MET A 320 -18.28 -6.90 -14.37
C MET A 320 -17.37 -7.97 -13.76
N ARG A 321 -16.13 -7.61 -13.44
CA ARG A 321 -15.17 -8.51 -12.79
C ARG A 321 -15.70 -8.99 -11.43
N ASP A 322 -16.33 -8.11 -10.64
CA ASP A 322 -16.95 -8.49 -9.37
C ASP A 322 -18.18 -9.40 -9.56
N GLU A 323 -19.00 -9.17 -10.58
CA GLU A 323 -20.12 -10.08 -10.93
C GLU A 323 -19.60 -11.48 -11.27
N PHE A 324 -18.53 -11.60 -12.07
CA PHE A 324 -17.93 -12.89 -12.40
C PHE A 324 -17.26 -13.59 -11.22
N GLU A 325 -16.58 -12.85 -10.34
CA GLU A 325 -16.03 -13.43 -9.11
C GLU A 325 -17.14 -14.04 -8.24
N ASN A 326 -18.30 -13.38 -8.15
CA ASN A 326 -19.47 -13.90 -7.43
C ASN A 326 -20.07 -15.14 -8.12
N ILE A 327 -20.24 -15.10 -9.45
CA ILE A 327 -20.70 -16.27 -10.23
C ILE A 327 -19.80 -17.47 -9.93
N LEU A 328 -18.48 -17.30 -10.02
CA LEU A 328 -17.54 -18.40 -9.78
C LEU A 328 -17.52 -18.87 -8.32
N CYS A 329 -17.80 -18.01 -7.35
CA CYS A 329 -17.85 -18.42 -5.94
C CYS A 329 -19.14 -19.17 -5.56
N ASP A 330 -20.26 -18.88 -6.22
CA ASP A 330 -21.59 -19.35 -5.82
C ASP A 330 -22.18 -20.45 -6.74
N ASN A 331 -21.50 -20.77 -7.85
CA ASN A 331 -22.01 -21.67 -8.88
C ASN A 331 -21.90 -23.17 -8.52
N ASP A 332 -23.03 -23.82 -8.28
CA ASP A 332 -23.09 -25.25 -7.93
C ASP A 332 -23.09 -26.18 -9.15
N ILE A 333 -23.37 -25.65 -10.36
CA ILE A 333 -23.62 -26.46 -11.56
C ILE A 333 -22.77 -25.93 -12.70
N GLU A 334 -22.10 -26.82 -13.43
CA GLU A 334 -21.35 -26.42 -14.63
C GLU A 334 -22.31 -25.98 -15.73
N PHE A 335 -22.08 -24.80 -16.31
CA PHE A 335 -22.90 -24.27 -17.41
C PHE A 335 -22.08 -23.48 -18.43
N PHE A 336 -22.64 -23.28 -19.62
CA PHE A 336 -22.05 -22.46 -20.67
C PHE A 336 -22.70 -21.08 -20.70
N LEU A 337 -21.87 -20.03 -20.64
CA LEU A 337 -22.29 -18.65 -20.67
C LEU A 337 -22.04 -18.05 -22.05
N ASP A 338 -23.11 -17.55 -22.67
CA ASP A 338 -23.03 -16.70 -23.85
C ASP A 338 -22.64 -15.28 -23.42
N ILE A 339 -21.39 -14.89 -23.73
CA ILE A 339 -20.84 -13.59 -23.33
C ILE A 339 -21.48 -12.44 -24.07
N GLU A 340 -21.83 -12.60 -25.35
CA GLU A 340 -22.47 -11.54 -26.12
C GLU A 340 -23.85 -11.22 -25.54
N LYS A 341 -24.61 -12.27 -25.21
CA LYS A 341 -25.90 -12.12 -24.55
C LYS A 341 -25.76 -11.57 -23.13
N TYR A 342 -24.75 -11.99 -22.37
CA TYR A 342 -24.47 -11.44 -21.05
C TYR A 342 -24.18 -9.94 -21.12
N ILE A 343 -23.25 -9.52 -22.00
CA ILE A 343 -22.87 -8.11 -22.15
C ILE A 343 -24.06 -7.28 -22.61
N SER A 344 -24.82 -7.74 -23.61
CA SER A 344 -26.00 -7.02 -24.13
C SER A 344 -27.06 -6.73 -23.06
N ASN A 345 -27.18 -7.60 -22.05
CA ASN A 345 -28.16 -7.46 -20.96
C ASN A 345 -27.52 -7.07 -19.61
N SER A 346 -26.24 -6.70 -19.60
CA SER A 346 -25.48 -6.50 -18.38
C SER A 346 -25.91 -5.22 -17.66
N GLN A 347 -25.90 -5.25 -16.33
CA GLN A 347 -26.06 -4.05 -15.50
C GLN A 347 -24.75 -3.24 -15.39
N CYS A 348 -23.68 -3.69 -16.04
CA CYS A 348 -22.38 -3.02 -16.05
C CYS A 348 -22.29 -1.88 -17.06
N TRP A 349 -23.29 -1.68 -17.92
CA TRP A 349 -23.35 -0.49 -18.77
C TRP A 349 -23.49 0.77 -17.93
N ILE A 350 -22.57 1.71 -18.13
CA ILE A 350 -22.66 3.09 -17.64
C ILE A 350 -23.56 3.87 -18.59
N ASN A 351 -23.25 3.79 -19.89
CA ASN A 351 -24.02 4.34 -20.98
C ASN A 351 -24.13 3.26 -22.05
N PHE A 352 -25.32 2.74 -22.30
CA PHE A 352 -25.51 1.66 -23.28
C PHE A 352 -25.21 2.16 -24.70
N ASP A 353 -24.36 1.45 -25.43
CA ASP A 353 -24.07 1.72 -26.84
C ASP A 353 -23.92 0.40 -27.62
N TYR A 354 -24.88 0.18 -28.52
CA TYR A 354 -24.94 -1.02 -29.35
C TYR A 354 -23.69 -1.21 -30.21
N ASN A 355 -23.10 -0.13 -30.74
CA ASN A 355 -21.94 -0.22 -31.64
C ASN A 355 -20.66 -0.65 -30.91
N LYS A 356 -20.64 -0.58 -29.57
CA LYS A 356 -19.49 -0.96 -28.75
C LYS A 356 -19.55 -2.39 -28.24
N ILE A 357 -20.69 -3.09 -28.39
CA ILE A 357 -20.91 -4.44 -27.85
C ILE A 357 -19.78 -5.39 -28.26
N ASN A 358 -19.50 -5.52 -29.56
CA ASN A 358 -18.51 -6.49 -30.05
C ASN A 358 -17.12 -6.25 -29.44
N ARG A 359 -16.69 -4.98 -29.38
CA ARG A 359 -15.39 -4.63 -28.80
C ARG A 359 -15.36 -4.86 -27.29
N ILE A 360 -16.43 -4.56 -26.58
CA ILE A 360 -16.55 -4.84 -25.14
C ILE A 360 -16.55 -6.35 -24.88
N VAL A 361 -17.22 -7.15 -25.72
CA VAL A 361 -17.21 -8.61 -25.65
C VAL A 361 -15.77 -9.15 -25.79
N ASP A 362 -15.01 -8.65 -26.77
CA ASP A 362 -13.61 -9.05 -26.96
C ASP A 362 -12.75 -8.69 -25.74
N ILE A 363 -12.88 -7.45 -25.24
CA ILE A 363 -12.20 -7.00 -24.01
C ILE A 363 -12.56 -7.89 -22.81
N THR A 364 -13.85 -8.18 -22.62
CA THR A 364 -14.33 -9.05 -21.55
C THR A 364 -13.75 -10.45 -21.66
N LYS A 365 -13.72 -11.05 -22.86
CA LYS A 365 -13.12 -12.38 -23.07
C LYS A 365 -11.64 -12.38 -22.67
N THR A 366 -10.88 -11.35 -23.06
CA THR A 366 -9.48 -11.20 -22.65
C THR A 366 -9.32 -11.09 -21.13
N ILE A 367 -10.17 -10.29 -20.46
CA ILE A 367 -10.16 -10.18 -18.99
C ILE A 367 -10.47 -11.53 -18.35
N LEU A 368 -11.50 -12.24 -18.82
CA LEU A 368 -11.92 -13.52 -18.26
C LEU A 368 -10.85 -14.60 -18.39
N LEU A 369 -10.14 -14.62 -19.52
CA LEU A 369 -9.00 -15.51 -19.75
C LEU A 369 -7.90 -15.27 -18.73
N HIS A 370 -7.45 -14.03 -18.56
CA HIS A 370 -6.32 -13.73 -17.70
C HIS A 370 -6.68 -13.73 -16.20
N GLU A 371 -7.79 -13.10 -15.79
CA GLU A 371 -8.16 -13.00 -14.37
C GLU A 371 -8.68 -14.33 -13.79
N PHE A 372 -9.42 -15.09 -14.59
CA PHE A 372 -10.16 -16.26 -14.12
C PHE A 372 -9.78 -17.57 -14.81
N GLY A 373 -8.92 -17.54 -15.84
CA GLY A 373 -8.57 -18.74 -16.61
C GLY A 373 -9.71 -19.26 -17.48
N LEU A 374 -10.70 -18.41 -17.78
CA LEU A 374 -11.90 -18.78 -18.53
C LEU A 374 -11.75 -18.42 -20.01
N TYR A 375 -11.88 -19.40 -20.89
CA TYR A 375 -11.79 -19.21 -22.33
C TYR A 375 -13.09 -19.63 -23.03
N SER A 376 -13.32 -19.06 -24.21
CA SER A 376 -14.45 -19.43 -25.07
C SER A 376 -14.20 -20.79 -25.73
N ASP A 377 -15.24 -21.58 -25.89
CA ASP A 377 -15.18 -22.79 -26.71
C ASP A 377 -14.99 -22.43 -28.19
N GLU A 378 -14.32 -23.31 -28.93
CA GLU A 378 -13.98 -23.08 -30.34
C GLU A 378 -15.21 -23.16 -31.28
N ILE A 379 -16.32 -23.73 -30.80
CA ILE A 379 -17.46 -24.11 -31.65
C ILE A 379 -18.59 -23.07 -31.58
N ASN A 380 -18.90 -22.54 -30.40
CA ASN A 380 -20.07 -21.66 -30.19
C ASN A 380 -19.70 -20.29 -29.57
N GLY A 381 -18.43 -20.06 -29.25
CA GLY A 381 -17.98 -18.82 -28.60
C GLY A 381 -18.50 -18.65 -27.16
N GLN A 382 -18.99 -19.73 -26.54
CA GLN A 382 -19.52 -19.73 -25.18
C GLN A 382 -18.40 -19.99 -24.18
N ILE A 383 -18.45 -19.35 -23.01
CA ILE A 383 -17.48 -19.58 -21.95
C ILE A 383 -18.02 -20.63 -20.99
N LYS A 384 -17.22 -21.66 -20.73
CA LYS A 384 -17.55 -22.71 -19.78
C LYS A 384 -17.33 -22.21 -18.34
N ILE A 385 -18.39 -22.07 -17.57
CA ILE A 385 -18.35 -21.71 -16.15
C ILE A 385 -18.31 -22.99 -15.30
N PRO A 386 -17.22 -23.24 -14.56
CA PRO A 386 -17.09 -24.47 -13.76
C PRO A 386 -18.03 -24.46 -12.56
N ALA A 387 -18.47 -25.66 -12.15
CA ALA A 387 -19.06 -25.85 -10.82
C ALA A 387 -17.97 -25.72 -9.74
N VAL A 388 -18.31 -25.09 -8.62
CA VAL A 388 -17.45 -25.05 -7.44
C VAL A 388 -17.34 -26.47 -6.90
N ARG A 389 -16.15 -27.08 -7.00
CA ARG A 389 -15.87 -28.41 -6.42
C ARG A 389 -15.73 -28.37 -4.89
N GLU A 390 -15.45 -27.18 -4.34
CA GLU A 390 -15.38 -26.95 -2.90
C GLU A 390 -16.78 -26.73 -2.32
N ARG A 391 -17.07 -27.35 -1.17
CA ARG A 391 -18.34 -27.10 -0.47
C ARG A 391 -18.44 -25.62 -0.13
N LYS A 392 -19.58 -24.98 -0.44
CA LYS A 392 -19.83 -23.57 -0.10
C LYS A 392 -19.52 -23.31 1.37
N THR A 393 -18.88 -22.18 1.66
CA THR A 393 -18.57 -21.79 3.06
C THR A 393 -19.81 -21.88 3.95
N ILE A 394 -20.97 -21.49 3.42
CA ILE A 394 -22.24 -21.47 4.13
C ILE A 394 -22.69 -22.87 4.56
N ASP A 395 -22.50 -23.87 3.70
CA ASP A 395 -22.86 -25.26 3.94
C ASP A 395 -21.84 -25.94 4.86
N VAL A 396 -20.55 -25.66 4.67
CA VAL A 396 -19.49 -26.17 5.56
C VAL A 396 -19.68 -25.68 6.99
N VAL A 397 -20.02 -24.40 7.17
CA VAL A 397 -20.30 -23.83 8.49
C VAL A 397 -21.55 -24.46 9.12
N TYR A 398 -22.58 -24.75 8.33
CA TYR A 398 -23.75 -25.49 8.79
C TYR A 398 -23.39 -26.92 9.21
N ASP A 399 -22.63 -27.64 8.39
CA ASP A 399 -22.16 -29.00 8.66
C ASP A 399 -21.32 -29.08 9.93
N ILE A 400 -20.42 -28.12 10.16
CA ILE A 400 -19.61 -28.03 11.39
C ILE A 400 -20.52 -27.92 12.61
N LEU A 401 -21.50 -27.02 12.58
CA LEU A 401 -22.46 -26.88 13.68
C LEU A 401 -23.26 -28.17 13.87
N LYS A 402 -23.74 -28.77 12.77
CA LYS A 402 -24.54 -30.01 12.77
C LYS A 402 -23.76 -31.18 13.37
N GLN A 403 -22.51 -31.36 13.00
CA GLN A 403 -21.61 -32.40 13.52
C GLN A 403 -21.26 -32.16 15.00
N ASN A 404 -21.05 -30.91 15.41
CA ASN A 404 -20.74 -30.60 16.80
C ASN A 404 -21.93 -30.83 17.75
N GLY A 405 -23.17 -30.67 17.26
CA GLY A 405 -24.40 -30.96 18.01
C GLY A 405 -24.70 -30.05 19.20
N LYS A 406 -23.88 -29.00 19.42
CA LYS A 406 -24.02 -27.99 20.49
C LYS A 406 -23.65 -26.60 19.98
N PRO A 407 -24.13 -25.51 20.61
CA PRO A 407 -23.76 -24.15 20.20
C PRO A 407 -22.25 -23.90 20.24
N MET A 408 -21.71 -23.26 19.20
CA MET A 408 -20.27 -22.98 19.07
C MET A 408 -20.00 -21.48 18.99
N HIS A 409 -18.85 -21.05 19.51
CA HIS A 409 -18.39 -19.68 19.28
C HIS A 409 -17.83 -19.51 17.86
N LEU A 410 -17.89 -18.29 17.33
CA LEU A 410 -17.33 -17.97 16.00
C LEU A 410 -15.88 -18.44 15.83
N LYS A 411 -15.06 -18.29 16.88
CA LYS A 411 -13.66 -18.73 16.86
C LYS A 411 -13.53 -20.25 16.74
N ASP A 412 -14.38 -21.01 17.41
CA ASP A 412 -14.35 -22.47 17.40
C ASP A 412 -14.86 -23.00 16.05
N ILE A 413 -15.91 -22.38 15.50
CA ILE A 413 -16.40 -22.66 14.14
C ILE A 413 -15.28 -22.40 13.13
N PHE A 414 -14.53 -21.31 13.29
CA PHE A 414 -13.41 -21.00 12.41
C PHE A 414 -12.26 -22.02 12.52
N LEU A 415 -11.97 -22.53 13.71
CA LEU A 415 -10.95 -23.56 13.89
C LEU A 415 -11.31 -24.86 13.16
N GLU A 416 -12.55 -25.33 13.30
CA GLU A 416 -13.02 -26.52 12.56
C GLU A 416 -13.11 -26.25 11.05
N PHE A 417 -13.56 -25.06 10.65
CA PHE A 417 -13.55 -24.64 9.25
C PHE A 417 -12.15 -24.69 8.63
N LYS A 418 -11.14 -24.21 9.38
CA LYS A 418 -9.74 -24.23 8.96
C LYS A 418 -9.17 -25.64 8.82
N LYS A 419 -9.63 -26.61 9.63
CA LYS A 419 -9.23 -28.01 9.49
C LYS A 419 -9.79 -28.64 8.22
N LEU A 420 -11.06 -28.33 7.89
CA LEU A 420 -11.74 -28.87 6.72
C LEU A 420 -11.26 -28.23 5.40
N LEU A 421 -10.96 -26.93 5.42
CA LEU A 421 -10.57 -26.15 4.24
C LEU A 421 -9.34 -25.27 4.55
N PRO A 422 -8.13 -25.84 4.68
CA PRO A 422 -6.94 -25.11 5.13
C PRO A 422 -6.50 -24.00 4.16
N GLU A 423 -6.71 -24.17 2.85
CA GLU A 423 -6.26 -23.24 1.80
C GLU A 423 -7.34 -22.23 1.34
N HIS A 424 -8.50 -22.21 1.99
CA HIS A 424 -9.61 -21.33 1.60
C HIS A 424 -9.29 -19.83 1.84
N LYS A 425 -9.86 -18.93 1.04
CA LYS A 425 -9.65 -17.47 1.14
C LYS A 425 -9.94 -16.85 2.52
N TYR A 426 -10.68 -17.55 3.37
CA TYR A 426 -10.99 -17.11 4.74
C TYR A 426 -9.99 -17.62 5.79
N THR A 427 -9.21 -18.66 5.48
CA THR A 427 -8.24 -19.26 6.40
C THR A 427 -6.84 -18.71 6.24
N ILE A 428 -6.49 -18.22 5.04
CA ILE A 428 -5.18 -17.62 4.70
C ILE A 428 -4.81 -16.48 5.68
N ASP A 429 -5.73 -15.53 5.89
CA ASP A 429 -5.51 -14.37 6.78
C ASP A 429 -5.77 -14.66 8.26
N ASN A 430 -6.09 -15.92 8.61
CA ASN A 430 -6.39 -16.39 9.96
C ASN A 430 -7.41 -15.50 10.73
N ASN A 431 -8.44 -15.00 10.02
CA ASN A 431 -9.42 -14.05 10.56
C ASN A 431 -10.84 -14.65 10.67
N PRO A 432 -11.28 -15.04 11.89
CA PRO A 432 -12.62 -15.62 12.12
C PRO A 432 -13.79 -14.75 11.71
N GLU A 433 -13.62 -13.43 11.63
CA GLU A 433 -14.69 -12.49 11.30
C GLU A 433 -15.22 -12.66 9.88
N ARG A 434 -14.41 -13.24 8.98
CA ARG A 434 -14.81 -13.52 7.58
C ARG A 434 -15.90 -14.57 7.45
N LEU A 435 -16.16 -15.40 8.47
CA LEU A 435 -17.26 -16.38 8.46
C LEU A 435 -18.61 -15.79 8.87
N ARG A 436 -18.66 -14.56 9.43
CA ARG A 436 -19.92 -13.94 9.88
C ARG A 436 -20.98 -13.79 8.78
N PRO A 437 -20.65 -13.33 7.56
CA PRO A 437 -21.64 -13.22 6.50
C PRO A 437 -22.31 -14.55 6.19
N SER A 438 -21.55 -15.64 6.14
CA SER A 438 -22.08 -16.99 5.91
C SER A 438 -23.01 -17.44 7.03
N LEU A 439 -22.64 -17.19 8.30
CA LEU A 439 -23.48 -17.50 9.45
C LEU A 439 -24.82 -16.74 9.46
N TYR A 440 -24.84 -15.50 8.95
CA TYR A 440 -26.08 -14.70 8.87
C TYR A 440 -26.94 -15.03 7.65
N LYS A 441 -26.32 -15.44 6.53
CA LYS A 441 -27.04 -15.82 5.31
C LYS A 441 -27.74 -17.18 5.43
N HIS A 442 -27.23 -18.10 6.26
CA HIS A 442 -27.78 -19.46 6.32
C HIS A 442 -29.10 -19.49 7.10
N ASN A 443 -30.21 -19.82 6.43
CA ASN A 443 -31.55 -19.82 7.02
C ASN A 443 -31.71 -20.74 8.24
N GLY A 444 -30.94 -21.83 8.31
CA GLY A 444 -30.95 -22.80 9.41
C GLY A 444 -30.12 -22.41 10.64
N ILE A 445 -29.34 -21.32 10.61
CA ILE A 445 -28.46 -20.91 11.71
C ILE A 445 -29.10 -19.76 12.51
N THR A 446 -28.92 -19.73 13.82
CA THR A 446 -29.36 -18.66 14.73
C THR A 446 -28.29 -18.40 15.80
N THR A 447 -28.38 -17.26 16.48
CA THR A 447 -27.49 -16.94 17.61
C THR A 447 -28.11 -17.34 18.94
N VAL A 448 -27.32 -17.92 19.84
CA VAL A 448 -27.69 -18.19 21.24
C VAL A 448 -27.10 -17.05 22.08
N ASN A 449 -27.92 -16.08 22.47
CA ASN A 449 -27.49 -14.84 23.17
C ASN A 449 -26.64 -13.87 22.31
N ARG A 450 -25.67 -13.16 22.92
CA ARG A 450 -24.83 -12.11 22.28
C ARG A 450 -24.25 -12.62 20.93
N LYS A 451 -23.84 -11.70 20.05
CA LYS A 451 -23.41 -11.89 18.64
C LYS A 451 -22.25 -12.90 18.34
N SER A 452 -21.91 -13.78 19.26
CA SER A 452 -20.68 -14.59 19.22
C SER A 452 -20.90 -16.08 19.44
N LEU A 453 -22.12 -16.55 19.69
CA LEU A 453 -22.44 -17.97 19.89
C LEU A 453 -23.57 -18.37 18.94
N TYR A 454 -23.35 -19.40 18.13
CA TYR A 454 -24.23 -19.82 17.02
C TYR A 454 -24.75 -21.24 17.24
N SER A 455 -25.97 -21.50 16.76
CA SER A 455 -26.71 -22.76 16.94
C SER A 455 -27.64 -23.00 15.75
N LEU A 456 -28.08 -24.25 15.56
CA LEU A 456 -29.03 -24.60 14.51
C LEU A 456 -30.48 -24.41 14.99
N LYS A 457 -31.34 -23.87 14.12
CA LYS A 457 -32.77 -23.70 14.38
C LYS A 457 -33.50 -25.02 14.61
N GLU A 458 -33.00 -26.13 14.07
CA GLU A 458 -33.57 -27.47 14.27
C GLU A 458 -33.32 -28.05 15.67
N TRP A 459 -32.42 -27.47 16.47
CA TRP A 459 -32.16 -27.94 17.82
C TRP A 459 -33.24 -27.47 18.80
N ASN A 460 -34.05 -28.41 19.28
CA ASN A 460 -35.11 -28.14 20.26
C ASN A 460 -34.60 -27.97 21.70
N HIS A 461 -33.37 -28.43 21.98
CA HIS A 461 -32.76 -28.40 23.31
C HIS A 461 -31.95 -27.12 23.58
N THR A 462 -31.91 -26.17 22.64
CA THR A 462 -31.20 -24.90 22.81
C THR A 462 -32.18 -23.76 23.07
N PRO A 463 -31.96 -22.96 24.13
CA PRO A 463 -32.87 -21.88 24.48
C PRO A 463 -32.85 -20.79 23.41
N ARG A 464 -34.02 -20.53 22.81
CA ARG A 464 -34.20 -19.50 21.77
C ARG A 464 -34.56 -18.16 22.42
N GLY A 465 -34.01 -17.08 21.88
CA GLY A 465 -34.29 -15.72 22.31
C GLY A 465 -33.34 -15.21 23.40
N THR A 466 -33.74 -14.15 24.10
CA THR A 466 -32.96 -13.55 25.19
C THR A 466 -33.65 -13.74 26.52
N ILE A 467 -32.93 -13.52 27.63
CA ILE A 467 -33.53 -13.45 28.97
C ILE A 467 -34.76 -12.52 28.97
N ARG A 468 -34.72 -11.36 28.28
CA ARG A 468 -35.89 -10.47 28.17
C ARG A 468 -37.07 -11.11 27.46
N ASN A 469 -36.85 -11.87 26.39
CA ASN A 469 -37.94 -12.53 25.67
C ASN A 469 -38.66 -13.51 26.59
N LYS A 470 -37.91 -14.29 27.39
CA LYS A 470 -38.50 -15.22 28.36
C LYS A 470 -39.17 -14.54 29.54
N ILE A 471 -38.66 -13.39 29.98
CA ILE A 471 -39.37 -12.57 30.98
C ILE A 471 -40.70 -12.06 30.41
N VAL A 472 -40.73 -11.59 29.16
CA VAL A 472 -41.96 -11.12 28.51
C VAL A 472 -42.96 -12.27 28.38
N GLU A 473 -42.53 -13.40 27.83
CA GLU A 473 -43.36 -14.61 27.70
C GLU A 473 -43.96 -15.04 29.04
N PHE A 474 -43.17 -15.05 30.11
CA PHE A 474 -43.66 -15.37 31.45
C PHE A 474 -44.73 -14.40 31.95
N LEU A 475 -44.50 -13.09 31.79
CA LEU A 475 -45.40 -12.05 32.29
C LEU A 475 -46.66 -11.88 31.43
N GLU A 476 -46.62 -12.27 30.15
CA GLU A 476 -47.78 -12.26 29.25
C GLU A 476 -48.94 -13.08 29.84
N TYR A 477 -48.62 -14.28 30.35
CA TYR A 477 -49.56 -15.23 30.96
C TYR A 477 -49.88 -14.96 32.44
N LYS A 478 -49.40 -13.86 33.02
CA LYS A 478 -49.65 -13.52 34.44
C LYS A 478 -50.46 -12.25 34.55
N ASP A 479 -51.61 -12.33 35.20
CA ASP A 479 -52.52 -11.19 35.38
C ASP A 479 -52.13 -10.28 36.54
N THR A 480 -51.18 -10.73 37.36
CA THR A 480 -50.58 -9.95 38.45
C THR A 480 -49.09 -9.74 38.22
N PRO A 481 -48.53 -8.60 38.67
CA PRO A 481 -47.08 -8.40 38.69
C PRO A 481 -46.39 -9.50 39.51
N GLN A 482 -45.21 -9.93 39.07
CA GLN A 482 -44.50 -11.08 39.65
C GLN A 482 -43.23 -10.65 40.38
N THR A 483 -42.80 -11.44 41.37
CA THR A 483 -41.52 -11.21 42.07
C THR A 483 -40.33 -11.53 41.16
N VAL A 484 -39.18 -10.92 41.45
CA VAL A 484 -37.93 -11.20 40.73
C VAL A 484 -37.54 -12.68 40.83
N GLU A 485 -37.79 -13.30 41.98
CA GLU A 485 -37.55 -14.72 42.25
C GLU A 485 -38.34 -15.61 41.28
N CYS A 486 -39.66 -15.48 41.23
CA CYS A 486 -40.50 -16.28 40.33
C CYS A 486 -40.14 -16.09 38.85
N ILE A 487 -39.81 -14.86 38.46
CA ILE A 487 -39.34 -14.57 37.09
C ILE A 487 -37.99 -15.26 36.84
N THR A 488 -37.10 -15.26 37.81
CA THR A 488 -35.77 -15.88 37.71
C THR A 488 -35.88 -17.39 37.61
N ASP A 489 -36.75 -18.02 38.39
CA ASP A 489 -37.01 -19.46 38.33
C ASP A 489 -37.48 -19.89 36.94
N TYR A 490 -38.44 -19.15 36.37
CA TYR A 490 -38.91 -19.43 35.02
C TYR A 490 -37.82 -19.22 33.96
N VAL A 491 -37.04 -18.15 34.06
CA VAL A 491 -35.93 -17.90 33.13
C VAL A 491 -34.85 -19.00 33.25
N ASN A 492 -34.63 -19.54 34.45
CA ASN A 492 -33.66 -20.60 34.71
C ASN A 492 -34.03 -21.97 34.09
N LEU A 493 -35.29 -22.16 33.67
CA LEU A 493 -35.68 -23.31 32.84
C LEU A 493 -35.01 -23.27 31.45
N TYR A 494 -34.56 -22.11 31.00
CA TYR A 494 -33.98 -21.90 29.67
C TYR A 494 -32.54 -21.36 29.73
N PHE A 495 -32.20 -20.50 30.69
CA PHE A 495 -30.91 -19.83 30.76
C PHE A 495 -30.33 -19.90 32.18
N LYS A 496 -29.08 -20.31 32.33
CA LYS A 496 -28.38 -20.22 33.62
C LYS A 496 -28.10 -18.75 33.99
N THR A 497 -28.89 -18.18 34.90
CA THR A 497 -28.77 -16.77 35.35
C THR A 497 -28.95 -16.65 36.87
N ASN A 498 -28.97 -15.42 37.38
CA ASN A 498 -29.29 -15.12 38.78
C ASN A 498 -30.25 -13.93 38.86
N GLU A 499 -30.86 -13.74 40.03
CA GLU A 499 -31.85 -12.67 40.27
C GLU A 499 -31.29 -11.28 40.00
N LYS A 500 -30.03 -11.02 40.34
CA LYS A 500 -29.38 -9.73 40.12
C LYS A 500 -29.34 -9.36 38.63
N ASN A 501 -29.04 -10.33 37.78
CA ASN A 501 -29.00 -10.16 36.33
C ASN A 501 -30.40 -9.99 35.74
N VAL A 502 -31.38 -10.78 36.22
CA VAL A 502 -32.79 -10.69 35.80
C VAL A 502 -33.37 -9.32 36.20
N TYR A 503 -33.17 -8.90 37.45
CA TYR A 503 -33.54 -7.57 37.95
C TYR A 503 -32.94 -6.43 37.13
N SER A 504 -31.63 -6.48 36.85
CA SER A 504 -30.96 -5.48 36.01
C SER A 504 -31.54 -5.41 34.59
N SER A 505 -31.87 -6.58 34.02
CA SER A 505 -32.49 -6.69 32.69
C SER A 505 -33.89 -6.08 32.62
N MET A 506 -34.66 -6.17 33.73
CA MET A 506 -36.00 -5.57 33.85
C MET A 506 -35.95 -4.07 34.19
N CYS A 507 -34.98 -3.65 35.00
CA CYS A 507 -34.76 -2.24 35.33
C CYS A 507 -34.30 -1.41 34.13
N SER A 508 -33.63 -2.05 33.18
CA SER A 508 -33.17 -1.44 31.93
C SER A 508 -34.16 -1.69 30.79
N GLY A 509 -34.63 -0.63 30.13
CA GLY A 509 -35.46 -0.73 28.92
C GLY A 509 -36.91 -0.27 29.07
N LYS A 510 -37.70 -0.51 28.02
CA LYS A 510 -39.05 0.08 27.81
C LYS A 510 -40.22 -0.86 28.08
N TYR A 511 -39.96 -2.15 28.31
CA TYR A 511 -40.98 -3.20 28.33
C TYR A 511 -41.59 -3.46 29.72
N PHE A 512 -40.87 -3.17 30.79
CA PHE A 512 -41.26 -3.55 32.15
C PHE A 512 -41.60 -2.34 33.01
N ILE A 513 -42.54 -2.54 33.92
CA ILE A 513 -42.93 -1.58 34.96
C ILE A 513 -42.74 -2.21 36.34
N GLN A 514 -42.25 -1.41 37.28
CA GLN A 514 -41.97 -1.85 38.65
C GLN A 514 -43.05 -1.32 39.59
N PHE A 515 -43.51 -2.17 40.49
CA PHE A 515 -44.47 -1.86 41.55
C PHE A 515 -43.83 -2.00 42.92
N ASN A 516 -44.49 -1.46 43.95
CA ASN A 516 -44.07 -1.62 45.33
C ASN A 516 -43.92 -3.11 45.69
N GLY A 517 -42.92 -3.43 46.53
CA GLY A 517 -42.61 -4.81 46.91
C GLY A 517 -41.73 -5.58 45.92
N ASN A 518 -40.96 -4.89 45.06
CA ASN A 518 -40.09 -5.51 44.04
C ASN A 518 -40.84 -6.41 43.04
N LEU A 519 -42.10 -6.05 42.75
CA LEU A 519 -42.91 -6.73 41.75
C LEU A 519 -42.72 -6.10 40.36
N PHE A 520 -42.74 -6.92 39.32
CA PHE A 520 -42.56 -6.51 37.92
C PHE A 520 -43.72 -6.98 37.04
N GLY A 521 -44.16 -6.09 36.16
CA GLY A 521 -45.16 -6.37 35.12
C GLY A 521 -44.75 -5.81 33.76
N LEU A 522 -45.56 -6.07 32.74
CA LEU A 522 -45.42 -5.53 31.39
C LEU A 522 -46.06 -4.15 31.28
N LYS A 523 -45.36 -3.21 30.65
CA LYS A 523 -45.82 -1.81 30.56
C LYS A 523 -47.11 -1.64 29.75
N ASN A 524 -47.37 -2.55 28.80
CA ASN A 524 -48.55 -2.59 27.94
C ASN A 524 -49.71 -3.42 28.51
N LYS A 525 -49.58 -3.99 29.72
CA LYS A 525 -50.65 -4.75 30.38
C LYS A 525 -51.29 -3.93 31.50
N HIS A 526 -52.61 -4.03 31.62
CA HIS A 526 -53.35 -3.41 32.72
C HIS A 526 -53.33 -4.30 33.96
N TYR A 527 -53.03 -3.70 35.11
CA TYR A 527 -52.96 -4.38 36.41
C TYR A 527 -53.90 -3.67 37.40
N SER A 528 -54.37 -4.40 38.43
CA SER A 528 -55.24 -3.84 39.48
C SER A 528 -54.65 -2.56 40.10
N SER A 529 -55.54 -1.64 40.49
CA SER A 529 -55.20 -0.39 41.20
C SER A 529 -54.51 -0.63 42.55
N ASP A 530 -54.59 -1.84 43.10
CA ASP A 530 -53.93 -2.23 44.34
C ASP A 530 -52.39 -2.21 44.21
N PHE A 531 -51.87 -2.33 43.00
CA PHE A 531 -50.43 -2.29 42.72
C PHE A 531 -49.94 -0.86 42.47
N LYS A 532 -49.39 -0.23 43.51
CA LYS A 532 -48.79 1.12 43.40
C LYS A 532 -47.48 1.08 42.59
N LYS A 533 -47.43 1.85 41.51
CA LYS A 533 -46.25 2.00 40.63
C LYS A 533 -45.14 2.76 41.34
N ILE A 534 -43.89 2.33 41.14
CA ILE A 534 -42.73 3.09 41.59
C ILE A 534 -42.41 4.15 40.52
N GLU A 535 -42.53 5.44 40.86
CA GLU A 535 -42.01 6.53 40.04
C GLU A 535 -40.47 6.44 40.00
N LYS A 536 -39.92 6.01 38.87
CA LYS A 536 -38.47 6.07 38.65
C LYS A 536 -38.07 7.55 38.62
N ARG A 537 -37.35 8.02 39.65
CA ARG A 537 -36.62 9.30 39.63
C ARG A 537 -35.85 9.40 38.30
N GLY A 538 -36.25 10.35 37.45
CA GLY A 538 -35.60 10.59 36.18
C GLY A 538 -34.15 10.99 36.40
N ASN A 539 -33.21 10.15 35.99
CA ASN A 539 -31.84 10.60 35.78
C ASN A 539 -31.83 11.48 34.52
N GLU A 540 -32.00 12.79 34.71
CA GLU A 540 -31.68 13.76 33.67
C GLU A 540 -30.22 13.56 33.23
N LYS A 541 -30.03 13.15 31.97
CA LYS A 541 -28.69 13.06 31.40
C LYS A 541 -28.13 14.48 31.26
N LYS A 542 -27.22 14.86 32.17
CA LYS A 542 -26.45 16.11 32.07
C LYS A 542 -25.84 16.27 30.67
N SER A 543 -26.00 17.45 30.06
CA SER A 543 -25.39 17.79 28.76
C SER A 543 -23.85 17.85 28.84
N PHE A 544 -23.18 17.93 27.69
CA PHE A 544 -21.73 18.05 27.62
C PHE A 544 -21.25 19.35 28.30
N GLU A 545 -21.92 20.45 28.02
CA GLU A 545 -21.63 21.79 28.52
C GLU A 545 -21.82 21.84 30.04
N GLN A 546 -22.86 21.17 30.54
CA GLN A 546 -23.08 21.05 31.97
C GLN A 546 -21.97 20.24 32.64
N ARG A 547 -21.51 19.14 32.03
CA ARG A 547 -20.41 18.34 32.57
C ARG A 547 -19.06 19.06 32.51
N LEU A 548 -18.84 19.90 31.50
CA LEU A 548 -17.66 20.73 31.40
C LEU A 548 -17.62 21.79 32.51
N ARG A 549 -18.76 22.46 32.78
CA ARG A 549 -18.93 23.37 33.92
C ARG A 549 -18.73 22.66 35.26
N ASP A 550 -19.29 21.47 35.41
CA ASP A 550 -19.16 20.67 36.63
C ASP A 550 -17.69 20.34 36.96
N ILE A 551 -16.84 20.11 35.93
CA ILE A 551 -15.40 19.92 36.10
C ILE A 551 -14.71 21.21 36.52
N GLU A 552 -15.01 22.32 35.87
CA GLU A 552 -14.40 23.60 36.19
C GLU A 552 -14.71 24.03 37.63
N ILE A 553 -15.98 23.92 38.05
CA ILE A 553 -16.39 24.15 39.44
C ILE A 553 -15.63 23.22 40.40
N PHE A 554 -15.47 21.95 40.04
CA PHE A 554 -14.73 20.99 40.86
C PHE A 554 -13.26 21.40 41.02
N ILE A 555 -12.57 21.77 39.94
CA ILE A 555 -11.16 22.16 39.97
C ILE A 555 -10.98 23.42 40.81
N VAL A 556 -11.82 24.44 40.62
CA VAL A 556 -11.74 25.69 41.39
C VAL A 556 -11.93 25.45 42.88
N LYS A 557 -12.88 24.57 43.25
CA LYS A 557 -13.22 24.26 44.63
C LYS A 557 -12.17 23.39 45.32
N ASN A 558 -11.68 22.34 44.66
CA ASN A 558 -10.82 21.33 45.28
C ASN A 558 -9.34 21.54 44.99
N LYS A 559 -8.99 22.44 44.06
CA LYS A 559 -7.60 22.76 43.65
C LYS A 559 -6.84 21.56 43.07
N HIS A 560 -7.56 20.64 42.43
CA HIS A 560 -6.97 19.56 41.64
C HIS A 560 -7.97 19.05 40.59
N PHE A 561 -7.48 18.35 39.57
CA PHE A 561 -8.34 17.59 38.66
C PHE A 561 -8.93 16.34 39.35
N PRO A 562 -10.13 15.88 38.96
CA PRO A 562 -10.75 14.70 39.56
C PRO A 562 -9.86 13.45 39.48
N PHE A 563 -9.73 12.68 40.56
CA PHE A 563 -8.90 11.47 40.61
C PHE A 563 -9.69 10.19 40.31
N SER A 564 -8.95 9.14 39.90
CA SER A 564 -9.50 7.80 39.60
C SER A 564 -10.03 7.07 40.83
N VAL A 565 -9.42 7.34 41.99
CA VAL A 565 -9.72 6.73 43.29
C VAL A 565 -10.00 7.88 44.26
N SER A 566 -11.25 8.02 44.69
CA SER A 566 -11.70 9.01 45.66
C SER A 566 -12.85 8.42 46.49
N GLU A 567 -13.00 8.83 47.74
CA GLU A 567 -14.18 8.47 48.55
C GLU A 567 -15.44 9.17 48.02
N ASN A 568 -15.27 10.22 47.22
CA ASN A 568 -16.36 10.94 46.59
C ASN A 568 -16.74 10.32 45.23
N ASN A 569 -17.88 9.62 45.21
CA ASN A 569 -18.46 9.04 43.99
C ASN A 569 -18.70 10.07 42.87
N TYR A 570 -18.93 11.34 43.23
CA TYR A 570 -19.08 12.43 42.26
C TYR A 570 -17.78 12.72 41.51
N GLU A 571 -16.66 12.74 42.22
CA GLU A 571 -15.33 12.95 41.66
C GLU A 571 -14.94 11.81 40.71
N ILE A 572 -15.16 10.55 41.13
CA ILE A 572 -14.94 9.38 40.28
C ILE A 572 -15.76 9.48 38.98
N SER A 573 -17.01 9.98 39.07
CA SER A 573 -17.84 10.21 37.89
C SER A 573 -17.23 11.26 36.95
N LEU A 574 -16.68 12.35 37.48
CA LEU A 574 -16.05 13.41 36.68
C LEU A 574 -14.76 12.91 36.03
N TYR A 575 -13.91 12.20 36.78
CA TYR A 575 -12.68 11.59 36.26
C TYR A 575 -12.96 10.67 35.07
N ARG A 576 -13.91 9.73 35.23
CA ARG A 576 -14.29 8.79 34.17
C ARG A 576 -14.81 9.48 32.91
N TRP A 577 -15.45 10.63 33.06
CA TRP A 577 -15.94 11.42 31.94
C TRP A 577 -14.79 12.18 31.27
N TRP A 578 -13.93 12.85 32.05
CA TRP A 578 -12.78 13.61 31.57
C TRP A 578 -11.79 12.74 30.77
N VAL A 579 -11.39 11.59 31.31
CA VAL A 579 -10.44 10.67 30.64
C VAL A 579 -10.96 10.17 29.29
N LYS A 580 -12.28 10.01 29.12
CA LYS A 580 -12.88 9.60 27.84
C LYS A 580 -12.71 10.67 26.77
N ILE A 581 -12.74 11.94 27.17
CA ILE A 581 -12.53 13.10 26.30
C ILE A 581 -11.04 13.18 25.95
N GLU A 582 -10.14 13.11 26.93
CA GLU A 582 -8.70 13.22 26.70
C GLU A 582 -8.12 12.13 25.79
N LYS A 583 -8.58 10.88 25.94
CA LYS A 583 -8.11 9.75 25.12
C LYS A 583 -8.71 9.73 23.70
N ARG A 584 -9.34 10.84 23.25
CA ARG A 584 -10.01 11.00 21.95
C ARG A 584 -10.99 9.88 21.58
N ARG A 585 -11.62 9.25 22.59
CA ARG A 585 -12.58 8.15 22.40
C ARG A 585 -13.99 8.64 22.01
N LYS A 586 -14.17 9.94 21.84
CA LYS A 586 -15.39 10.59 21.35
C LYS A 586 -15.02 11.67 20.33
N LYS A 587 -15.79 11.75 19.24
CA LYS A 587 -15.71 12.82 18.23
C LYS A 587 -16.36 14.08 18.84
N LEU A 588 -15.57 15.13 19.08
CA LEU A 588 -16.03 16.41 19.63
C LEU A 588 -16.23 17.41 18.49
N THR A 589 -17.17 18.35 18.65
CA THR A 589 -17.28 19.51 17.75
C THR A 589 -16.10 20.48 17.99
N PRO A 590 -15.76 21.35 17.03
CA PRO A 590 -14.71 22.36 17.21
C PRO A 590 -14.91 23.22 18.48
N GLU A 591 -16.14 23.67 18.74
CA GLU A 591 -16.49 24.46 19.94
C GLU A 591 -16.26 23.69 21.24
N GLN A 592 -16.63 22.41 21.28
CA GLN A 592 -16.41 21.54 22.44
C GLN A 592 -14.92 21.29 22.69
N GLN A 593 -14.14 21.12 21.63
CA GLN A 593 -12.69 20.97 21.70
C GLN A 593 -12.03 22.23 22.25
N MET A 594 -12.44 23.41 21.77
CA MET A 594 -11.97 24.70 22.32
C MET A 594 -12.25 24.83 23.82
N GLY A 595 -13.43 24.40 24.28
CA GLY A 595 -13.77 24.42 25.71
C GLY A 595 -12.88 23.53 26.58
N VAL A 596 -12.52 22.34 26.08
CA VAL A 596 -11.61 21.41 26.76
C VAL A 596 -10.19 21.97 26.81
N ASP A 597 -9.70 22.51 25.68
CA ASP A 597 -8.36 23.06 25.57
C ASP A 597 -8.20 24.32 26.44
N ARG A 598 -9.26 25.13 26.59
CA ARG A 598 -9.30 26.25 27.55
C ARG A 598 -9.10 25.75 28.98
N ILE A 599 -9.85 24.74 29.43
CA ILE A 599 -9.72 24.23 30.81
C ILE A 599 -8.31 23.69 31.06
N LYS A 600 -7.74 22.95 30.11
CA LYS A 600 -6.37 22.43 30.21
C LYS A 600 -5.32 23.53 30.35
N ARG A 601 -5.51 24.63 29.62
CA ARG A 601 -4.60 25.78 29.65
C ARG A 601 -4.76 26.61 30.93
N VAL A 602 -5.99 26.96 31.29
CA VAL A 602 -6.29 27.86 32.43
C VAL A 602 -5.96 27.20 33.77
N TYR A 603 -6.17 25.89 33.88
CA TYR A 603 -6.00 25.15 35.14
C TYR A 603 -4.80 24.20 35.12
N ALA A 604 -3.81 24.44 34.25
CA ALA A 604 -2.65 23.57 34.08
C ALA A 604 -1.96 23.24 35.42
N ASP A 605 -1.84 24.23 36.31
CA ASP A 605 -1.18 24.09 37.62
C ASP A 605 -1.91 23.14 38.59
N PHE A 606 -3.20 22.90 38.38
CA PHE A 606 -4.00 21.97 39.19
C PHE A 606 -3.98 20.54 38.64
N ASN A 607 -3.33 20.31 37.49
CA ASN A 607 -3.20 19.00 36.87
C ASN A 607 -1.97 18.25 37.43
N ILE A 608 -2.04 17.95 38.73
CA ILE A 608 -1.02 17.19 39.44
C ILE A 608 -1.50 15.79 39.76
N SER A 609 -0.58 14.87 40.02
CA SER A 609 -0.94 13.50 40.42
C SER A 609 -1.58 13.49 41.82
N LYS A 610 -2.38 12.46 42.10
CA LYS A 610 -2.97 12.28 43.44
C LYS A 610 -1.89 12.17 44.52
N GLU A 611 -0.79 11.50 44.21
CA GLU A 611 0.32 11.32 45.15
C GLU A 611 0.99 12.66 45.49
N GLU A 612 1.20 13.53 44.50
CA GLU A 612 1.74 14.88 44.72
C GLU A 612 0.76 15.76 45.51
N PHE A 613 -0.54 15.71 45.19
CA PHE A 613 -1.57 16.44 45.93
C PHE A 613 -1.64 16.01 47.40
N ASP A 614 -1.69 14.70 47.65
CA ASP A 614 -1.73 14.12 49.00
C ASP A 614 -0.45 14.45 49.79
N TRP A 615 0.71 14.48 49.11
CA TRP A 615 1.98 14.89 49.71
C TRP A 615 1.93 16.37 50.11
N GLN A 616 1.46 17.25 49.22
CA GLN A 616 1.34 18.69 49.47
C GLN A 616 0.38 18.97 50.63
N LEU A 617 -0.77 18.30 50.65
CA LEU A 617 -1.75 18.44 51.74
C LEU A 617 -1.16 18.04 53.09
N LYS A 618 -0.36 16.97 53.13
CA LYS A 618 0.32 16.55 54.36
C LYS A 618 1.43 17.51 54.77
N TYR A 619 2.18 18.06 53.80
CA TYR A 619 3.15 19.12 54.02
C TYR A 619 2.49 20.34 54.66
N ASP A 620 1.39 20.83 54.10
CA ASP A 620 0.69 22.03 54.59
C ASP A 620 0.11 21.81 55.99
N LYS A 621 -0.45 20.62 56.25
CA LYS A 621 -0.92 20.23 57.60
C LYS A 621 0.22 20.21 58.61
N LEU A 622 1.36 19.61 58.26
CA LEU A 622 2.51 19.56 59.16
C LEU A 622 3.10 20.95 59.39
N LYS A 623 3.26 21.76 58.33
CA LYS A 623 3.74 23.15 58.41
C LYS A 623 2.87 23.98 59.36
N THR A 624 1.55 23.91 59.16
CA THR A 624 0.58 24.60 60.02
C THR A 624 0.70 24.12 61.46
N PHE A 625 0.81 22.81 61.68
CA PHE A 625 1.00 22.25 63.01
C PHE A 625 2.25 22.81 63.69
N LEU A 626 3.39 22.82 62.99
CA LEU A 626 4.66 23.32 63.52
C LEU A 626 4.59 24.82 63.87
N ILE A 627 3.98 25.62 63.00
CA ILE A 627 3.82 27.08 63.22
C ILE A 627 2.91 27.36 64.43
N VAL A 628 1.77 26.67 64.51
CA VAL A 628 0.76 26.92 65.56
C VAL A 628 1.22 26.38 66.92
N ASN A 629 1.75 25.16 66.96
CA ASN A 629 2.07 24.47 68.22
C ASN A 629 3.52 24.68 68.67
N ARG A 630 4.40 25.20 67.79
CA ARG A 630 5.84 25.45 68.05
C ARG A 630 6.58 24.25 68.64
N ARG A 631 6.17 23.03 68.26
CA ARG A 631 6.80 21.76 68.65
C ARG A 631 6.59 20.70 67.58
N LYS A 632 7.38 19.63 67.64
CA LYS A 632 7.17 18.44 66.80
C LYS A 632 5.87 17.70 67.19
N PRO A 633 5.18 17.05 66.22
CA PRO A 633 4.06 16.17 66.52
C PRO A 633 4.52 14.98 67.36
N THR A 634 3.66 14.48 68.24
CA THR A 634 3.94 13.33 69.11
C THR A 634 3.48 12.00 68.51
N ALA A 635 4.07 10.89 68.95
CA ALA A 635 3.74 9.56 68.45
C ALA A 635 2.36 9.02 68.91
N ASN A 636 1.68 9.72 69.81
CA ASN A 636 0.46 9.25 70.48
C ASN A 636 -0.75 10.13 70.12
N GLY A 637 -1.93 9.53 70.11
CA GLY A 637 -3.18 10.24 69.85
C GLY A 637 -3.34 10.71 68.40
N THR A 638 -4.03 11.84 68.21
CA THR A 638 -4.42 12.38 66.89
C THR A 638 -3.24 12.93 66.07
N GLU A 639 -2.05 13.06 66.67
CA GLU A 639 -0.82 13.58 66.02
C GLU A 639 0.03 12.49 65.37
N ASN A 640 -0.27 11.21 65.66
CA ASN A 640 0.54 10.06 65.25
C ASN A 640 0.77 10.02 63.73
N ASP A 641 -0.24 10.36 62.94
CA ASP A 641 -0.14 10.38 61.47
C ASP A 641 0.86 11.42 60.97
N LEU A 642 0.88 12.62 61.56
CA LEU A 642 1.84 13.67 61.23
C LEU A 642 3.25 13.31 61.73
N TYR A 643 3.35 12.70 62.91
CA TYR A 643 4.62 12.19 63.44
C TYR A 643 5.24 11.13 62.52
N ARG A 644 4.48 10.10 62.14
CA ARG A 644 4.94 9.05 61.22
C ARG A 644 5.32 9.62 59.87
N TRP A 645 4.55 10.57 59.36
CA TRP A 645 4.84 11.22 58.09
C TRP A 645 6.11 12.07 58.15
N PHE A 646 6.32 12.85 59.21
CA PHE A 646 7.54 13.65 59.41
C PHE A 646 8.81 12.79 59.49
N HIS A 647 8.75 11.66 60.20
CA HIS A 647 9.87 10.71 60.25
C HIS A 647 10.13 10.04 58.90
N ARG A 648 9.07 9.71 58.16
CA ARG A 648 9.20 9.13 56.82
C ARG A 648 9.85 10.12 55.84
N ILE A 649 9.39 11.37 55.78
CA ILE A 649 10.00 12.36 54.87
C ILE A 649 11.45 12.66 55.23
N LYS A 650 11.82 12.64 56.53
CA LYS A 650 13.21 12.77 56.96
C LYS A 650 14.08 11.64 56.39
N ARG A 651 13.61 10.40 56.48
CA ARG A 651 14.30 9.25 55.89
C ARG A 651 14.39 9.37 54.37
N ASP A 652 13.28 9.73 53.72
CA ASP A 652 13.23 9.86 52.26
C ASP A 652 14.15 11.00 51.76
N PHE A 653 14.37 12.06 52.55
CA PHE A 653 15.35 13.11 52.27
C PHE A 653 16.80 12.61 52.36
N ILE A 654 17.12 11.77 53.35
CA ILE A 654 18.45 11.17 53.54
C ILE A 654 18.74 10.17 52.42
N ASP A 655 17.73 9.39 52.03
CA ASP A 655 17.81 8.36 50.97
C ASP A 655 17.75 8.95 49.53
N ASP A 656 17.73 10.29 49.39
CA ASP A 656 17.62 10.99 48.10
C ASP A 656 16.36 10.65 47.27
N LYS A 657 15.25 10.31 47.94
CA LYS A 657 13.98 9.88 47.32
C LYS A 657 12.98 11.01 47.09
N LEU A 658 13.31 12.25 47.49
CA LEU A 658 12.45 13.42 47.35
C LEU A 658 12.80 14.23 46.10
N SER A 659 11.79 14.76 45.40
CA SER A 659 12.01 15.72 44.30
C SER A 659 12.64 17.02 44.81
N GLU A 660 13.28 17.80 43.94
CA GLU A 660 13.91 19.07 44.33
C GLU A 660 12.96 20.02 45.07
N ASP A 661 11.70 20.10 44.62
CA ASP A 661 10.68 20.91 45.29
C ASP A 661 10.33 20.39 46.69
N GLN A 662 10.16 19.07 46.83
CA GLN A 662 9.91 18.41 48.12
C GLN A 662 11.09 18.57 49.07
N ARG A 663 12.33 18.55 48.56
CA ARG A 663 13.54 18.82 49.35
C ARG A 663 13.57 20.24 49.88
N ARG A 664 13.28 21.24 49.04
CA ARG A 664 13.17 22.64 49.49
C ARG A 664 12.11 22.80 50.58
N LYS A 665 10.93 22.20 50.38
CA LYS A 665 9.83 22.17 51.35
C LYS A 665 10.20 21.47 52.66
N TYR A 666 10.89 20.34 52.60
CA TYR A 666 11.38 19.66 53.80
C TYR A 666 12.38 20.52 54.59
N ILE A 667 13.34 21.16 53.91
CA ILE A 667 14.30 22.08 54.54
C ILE A 667 13.55 23.23 55.23
N GLU A 668 12.50 23.76 54.59
CA GLU A 668 11.65 24.79 55.21
C GLU A 668 10.96 24.30 56.49
N LEU A 669 10.42 23.07 56.51
CA LEU A 669 9.83 22.48 57.72
C LEU A 669 10.86 22.34 58.84
N VAL A 670 12.09 21.93 58.52
CA VAL A 670 13.17 21.78 59.51
C VAL A 670 13.57 23.12 60.11
N LYS A 671 13.49 24.22 59.35
CA LYS A 671 13.74 25.59 59.87
C LYS A 671 12.66 26.10 60.83
N LEU A 672 11.46 25.51 60.80
CA LEU A 672 10.34 25.87 61.67
C LEU A 672 10.34 25.09 63.01
N ILE A 673 11.29 24.18 63.18
CA ILE A 673 11.52 23.36 64.37
C ILE A 673 12.70 23.94 65.12
#